data_AF-A0A410UJZ7-F1
#
_entry.id   AF-A0A410UJZ7-F1
#
_cell.length_a   1.000
_cell.length_b   1.000
_cell.length_c   1.000
_cell.angle_alpha   90.00
_cell.angle_beta   90.00
_cell.angle_gamma   90.00
#
_symmetry.space_group_name_H-M   'P 1'
#
loop_
_entity.id
_entity.type
_entity.pdbx_description
1 polymer ?
#
loop_
_entity_poly.entity_id
_entity_poly.type
_entity_poly.pdbx_seq_one_letter_code
_entity_poly.pdbx_strand_id
1 'polypeptide(L)'
;MSFDEVMQRMLPEQQGKSAHITDHYGATNPIRNYRPHDGVDFNYTGGQNGLNLTHPTINSPVDGEVTFVGGQFGTIKIRDVEGYSHEILHTNDQSVQVGQRVASGGSIGTMGGRGPGGPTQFAQHVHYQIEDPQGKRINPQEWWNQREANTDSALALNPVKAWSYPFRAKDGRTEITGRQTFFGAFSQMDDGYFPIGVNGFPHGGVHFGAATAGSFDQADGVRCIADGEIVAYKLDDTYPKLHFTQDDHWAMYSTGFVLVRHTLALPSVPNSPVSASDTQTLYSLAMHMADWSTYLAEGALKRPGWWIGVEAFRIGNADRQRGGETKGARVRTEPKADTRGRYTAGALVGFLPEGSEVRIGEKHGPWGHIISISAGGMISPDSGGTFGGDDDLNGPWYAPGNDKTRPVTPRGDWGWIYLHEQHAVTAPTGVGSVVIPPEPIPIKAGTLLGQLGEYIDYERSTPLPPLPMRQLLHLEVFAGEDFKAFLDRSRARAAQLPAEQKTVLMVKAGTRFVASATPSDRQLADMYPSAFAEAKPTADSPSDGPWVKVQPMYRSPWGHHDIERDGSPVWIERDKLAQVTATTPAWSRFPLQVNAANGPTSDFIETHTRAELEGLDGRDRAVDDQGHRWWRFDVGTADGKSTTGWLSQNHPGSEWVSPWAWPGFEVVDATGIALTDAFQRNLVVTGSADWQEAGKYKEAVERVNASPLLRRLEQVLGKHVRKDTYGRELPKNKYSIVTARALQEAMRLPWLASEISHLILRYESEWSGNMGRWEAITPLMRHARQNWECEVQRIHKLQWWNEVKGKVAGFPDSPVVYHIHPIALVGNFEGACPESCKTKVVEFQTSEGIFQVSKRAFEFVLSTEDYRAHPYVPSGDQSSGVTVGYGYDLGQQTSATIASELSGIFSPEQITSLQQASGLHGDTARNLLPSLANISISRDMALRLAVVMKGRYAQYTVDAFPGVTKLHPHCQGALLSLVINRGPGLVDKPHQKTREQMRSIKSDIENSKTKDVPVQLRSMKSLWAGSGQGGLVERREQEAILFESGMTCNCWR
;
A
#
# COMPACT_ATOMS: atom_id res chain seq x y z
N MET A 1 13.38 24.83 10.83
CA MET A 1 13.38 26.28 11.09
C MET A 1 14.64 26.61 11.84
N SER A 2 15.52 27.38 11.21
CA SER A 2 16.81 27.73 11.80
C SER A 2 16.64 28.73 12.95
N PHE A 3 17.65 28.87 13.80
CA PHE A 3 17.64 29.88 14.86
C PHE A 3 17.50 31.31 14.29
N ASP A 4 18.08 31.58 13.13
CA ASP A 4 17.99 32.89 12.49
C ASP A 4 16.55 33.22 12.08
N GLU A 5 15.78 32.24 11.59
CA GLU A 5 14.36 32.42 11.27
C GLU A 5 13.52 32.71 12.52
N VAL A 6 13.81 32.04 13.64
CA VAL A 6 13.12 32.30 14.91
C VAL A 6 13.52 33.63 15.51
N MET A 7 14.78 34.05 15.36
CA MET A 7 15.25 35.37 15.74
C MET A 7 14.49 36.45 14.95
N GLN A 8 14.37 36.31 13.62
CA GLN A 8 13.59 37.23 12.79
C GLN A 8 12.09 37.15 13.06
N ARG A 9 11.57 36.02 13.55
CA ARG A 9 10.18 35.94 14.03
C ARG A 9 9.98 36.80 15.27
N MET A 10 10.86 36.65 16.27
CA MET A 10 10.78 37.36 17.55
C MET A 10 11.03 38.86 17.38
N LEU A 11 11.96 39.25 16.51
CA LEU A 11 12.29 40.64 16.14
C LEU A 11 12.37 40.78 14.60
N PRO A 12 11.23 40.98 13.91
CA PRO A 12 11.19 41.09 12.45
C PRO A 12 11.91 42.31 11.91
N GLU A 13 12.39 42.25 10.67
CA GLU A 13 13.06 43.38 10.02
C GLU A 13 12.18 44.66 10.04
N GLN A 14 12.78 45.77 10.50
CA GLN A 14 12.14 47.07 10.53
C GLN A 14 13.11 48.13 9.99
N GLN A 15 12.59 49.02 9.13
CA GLN A 15 13.38 50.10 8.52
C GLN A 15 14.67 49.62 7.81
N GLY A 16 14.63 48.44 7.18
CA GLY A 16 15.78 47.84 6.49
C GLY A 16 16.88 47.31 7.43
N LYS A 17 16.58 47.14 8.72
CA LYS A 17 17.50 46.62 9.72
C LYS A 17 16.96 45.31 10.29
N SER A 18 17.69 44.23 10.09
CA SER A 18 17.37 42.91 10.64
C SER A 18 18.02 42.72 12.02
N ALA A 19 17.44 41.85 12.84
CA ALA A 19 18.04 41.45 14.11
C ALA A 19 19.33 40.65 13.89
N HIS A 20 20.28 40.76 14.82
CA HIS A 20 21.53 40.01 14.84
C HIS A 20 21.91 39.63 16.27
N ILE A 21 22.63 38.51 16.40
CA ILE A 21 23.14 38.03 17.68
C ILE A 21 24.22 38.99 18.20
N THR A 22 24.06 39.42 19.44
CA THR A 22 25.04 40.23 20.18
C THR A 22 25.82 39.42 21.20
N ASP A 23 25.26 38.32 21.69
CA ASP A 23 25.96 37.39 22.59
C ASP A 23 25.42 35.96 22.47
N HIS A 24 26.31 34.98 22.51
CA HIS A 24 25.97 33.58 22.26
C HIS A 24 25.72 32.79 23.56
N TYR A 25 25.01 31.67 23.46
CA TYR A 25 24.92 30.71 24.55
C TYR A 25 26.31 30.18 24.93
N GLY A 26 26.57 30.05 26.23
CA GLY A 26 27.86 29.62 26.78
C GLY A 26 28.97 30.67 26.71
N ALA A 27 28.75 31.84 26.11
CA ALA A 27 29.77 32.88 26.02
C ALA A 27 30.12 33.45 27.41
N THR A 28 31.42 33.50 27.73
CA THR A 28 31.91 34.09 28.97
C THR A 28 32.45 35.49 28.70
N ASN A 29 32.01 36.49 29.46
CA ASN A 29 32.54 37.85 29.38
C ASN A 29 32.86 38.42 30.78
N PRO A 30 33.70 39.47 30.87
CA PRO A 30 34.07 40.08 32.15
C PRO A 30 32.87 40.70 32.88
N ILE A 31 31.84 41.13 32.14
CA ILE A 31 30.62 41.77 32.66
C ILE A 31 29.79 40.76 33.48
N ARG A 32 29.80 39.48 33.10
CA ARG A 32 29.16 38.36 33.83
C ARG A 32 30.10 37.65 34.81
N ASN A 33 31.24 38.24 35.16
CA ASN A 33 32.27 37.60 35.99
C ASN A 33 32.69 36.21 35.46
N TYR A 34 32.85 36.09 34.14
CA TYR A 34 33.19 34.86 33.43
C TYR A 34 32.19 33.70 33.59
N ARG A 35 30.96 33.96 34.06
CA ARG A 35 29.90 32.95 34.05
C ARG A 35 29.44 32.69 32.60
N PRO A 36 29.25 31.42 32.20
CA PRO A 36 28.66 31.08 30.92
C PRO A 36 27.28 31.71 30.76
N HIS A 37 26.97 32.16 29.56
CA HIS A 37 25.68 32.72 29.24
C HIS A 37 24.61 31.63 29.08
N ASP A 38 23.48 31.76 29.77
CA ASP A 38 22.40 30.75 29.76
C ASP A 38 21.40 30.91 28.60
N GLY A 39 21.59 31.90 27.73
CA GLY A 39 20.71 32.23 26.61
C GLY A 39 21.45 32.82 25.41
N VAL A 40 20.70 33.44 24.51
CA VAL A 40 21.22 34.15 23.34
C VAL A 40 20.67 35.57 23.37
N ASP A 41 21.57 36.54 23.23
CA ASP A 41 21.22 37.96 23.19
C ASP A 41 21.20 38.44 21.74
N PHE A 42 20.16 39.18 21.36
CA PHE A 42 20.09 39.79 20.04
C PHE A 42 19.30 41.10 20.06
N ASN A 43 19.62 41.97 19.10
CA ASN A 43 18.93 43.22 18.82
C ASN A 43 19.14 43.65 17.36
N TYR A 44 18.58 44.79 16.93
CA TYR A 44 18.81 45.30 15.57
C TYR A 44 20.25 45.80 15.39
N THR A 45 20.74 45.74 14.15
CA THR A 45 22.04 46.30 13.80
C THR A 45 22.12 47.82 14.07
N GLY A 46 23.20 48.27 14.72
CA GLY A 46 23.43 49.68 15.09
C GLY A 46 23.56 49.98 16.59
N GLY A 47 23.54 48.95 17.44
CA GLY A 47 23.82 49.08 18.88
C GLY A 47 22.73 49.83 19.65
N GLN A 48 23.09 50.45 20.78
CA GLN A 48 22.15 51.16 21.66
C GLN A 48 21.73 52.54 21.13
N ASN A 49 21.28 52.59 19.87
CA ASN A 49 20.85 53.79 19.17
C ASN A 49 19.64 53.46 18.26
N GLY A 50 18.91 54.50 17.85
CA GLY A 50 17.84 54.38 16.83
C GLY A 50 16.75 53.38 17.22
N LEU A 51 16.42 52.46 16.31
CA LEU A 51 15.34 51.47 16.44
C LEU A 51 15.44 50.63 17.73
N ASN A 52 16.64 50.35 18.23
CA ASN A 52 16.79 49.59 19.48
C ASN A 52 16.32 50.36 20.72
N LEU A 53 16.19 51.69 20.67
CA LEU A 53 15.70 52.50 21.80
C LEU A 53 14.21 52.85 21.68
N THR A 54 13.51 52.37 20.64
CA THR A 54 12.07 52.63 20.44
C THR A 54 11.16 51.55 21.04
N HIS A 55 11.70 50.66 21.88
CA HIS A 55 10.98 49.53 22.46
C HIS A 55 10.20 48.69 21.41
N PRO A 56 10.89 48.16 20.39
CA PRO A 56 10.25 47.38 19.33
C PRO A 56 9.51 46.17 19.88
N THR A 57 8.39 45.82 19.23
CA THR A 57 7.58 44.67 19.59
C THR A 57 8.39 43.37 19.52
N ILE A 58 8.25 42.55 20.56
CA ILE A 58 8.72 41.18 20.60
C ILE A 58 7.55 40.24 20.32
N ASN A 59 7.77 39.26 19.45
CA ASN A 59 6.79 38.23 19.14
C ASN A 59 7.18 36.87 19.74
N SER A 60 6.19 35.99 19.90
CA SER A 60 6.38 34.64 20.38
C SER A 60 7.22 33.80 19.40
N PRO A 61 8.24 33.05 19.87
CA PRO A 61 8.98 32.12 19.03
C PRO A 61 8.16 30.87 18.63
N VAL A 62 7.17 30.48 19.46
CA VAL A 62 6.41 29.23 19.34
C VAL A 62 4.91 29.43 19.59
N ASP A 63 4.11 28.44 19.18
CA ASP A 63 2.76 28.27 19.72
C ASP A 63 2.87 27.70 21.14
N GLY A 64 2.10 28.24 22.09
CA GLY A 64 2.18 27.73 23.45
C GLY A 64 1.28 28.43 24.46
N GLU A 65 1.38 27.99 25.70
CA GLU A 65 0.71 28.60 26.84
C GLU A 65 1.68 29.45 27.65
N VAL A 66 1.32 30.68 27.94
CA VAL A 66 2.12 31.57 28.78
C VAL A 66 2.07 31.05 30.22
N THR A 67 3.20 30.64 30.77
CA THR A 67 3.30 30.05 32.11
C THR A 67 3.82 31.02 33.17
N PHE A 68 4.43 32.14 32.76
CA PHE A 68 4.92 33.17 33.66
C PHE A 68 5.03 34.52 32.93
N VAL A 69 4.67 35.61 33.62
CA VAL A 69 4.84 36.99 33.16
C VAL A 69 5.30 37.86 34.34
N GLY A 70 6.39 38.61 34.19
CA GLY A 70 6.86 39.60 35.15
C GLY A 70 8.21 39.26 35.81
N GLY A 71 8.35 39.51 37.12
CA GLY A 71 9.62 39.34 37.83
C GLY A 71 10.65 40.45 37.59
N GLN A 72 11.82 40.33 38.22
CA GLN A 72 12.87 41.37 38.22
C GLN A 72 13.46 41.67 36.83
N PHE A 73 13.27 40.78 35.86
CA PHE A 73 13.78 40.91 34.50
C PHE A 73 12.68 41.19 33.46
N GLY A 74 11.41 41.29 33.86
CA GLY A 74 10.30 41.36 32.88
C GLY A 74 10.25 40.10 32.01
N THR A 75 10.27 38.93 32.62
CA THR A 75 10.32 37.65 31.93
C THR A 75 8.95 37.24 31.40
N ILE A 76 8.91 36.69 30.20
CA ILE A 76 7.76 35.98 29.64
C ILE A 76 8.19 34.54 29.39
N LYS A 77 7.49 33.56 29.98
CA LYS A 77 7.72 32.13 29.73
C LYS A 77 6.55 31.53 28.97
N ILE A 78 6.85 30.77 27.92
CA ILE A 78 5.87 30.11 27.06
C ILE A 78 6.21 28.63 27.02
N ARG A 79 5.27 27.78 27.42
CA ARG A 79 5.42 26.33 27.34
C ARG A 79 4.85 25.84 26.02
N ASP A 80 5.67 25.17 25.22
CA ASP A 80 5.24 24.57 23.96
C ASP A 80 4.49 23.24 24.20
N VAL A 81 4.02 22.62 23.12
CA VAL A 81 3.27 21.35 23.18
C VAL A 81 4.13 20.15 23.59
N GLU A 82 5.45 20.26 23.46
CA GLU A 82 6.41 19.21 23.82
C GLU A 82 6.94 19.38 25.25
N GLY A 83 6.52 20.44 25.95
CA GLY A 83 6.87 20.72 27.34
C GLY A 83 8.12 21.59 27.53
N TYR A 84 8.75 22.08 26.45
CA TYR A 84 9.86 23.03 26.54
C TYR A 84 9.37 24.40 27.02
N SER A 85 10.18 25.06 27.84
CA SER A 85 9.91 26.41 28.35
C SER A 85 10.79 27.42 27.61
N HIS A 86 10.15 28.24 26.78
CA HIS A 86 10.77 29.33 26.03
C HIS A 86 10.67 30.62 26.84
N GLU A 87 11.82 31.21 27.21
CA GLU A 87 11.87 32.36 28.09
C GLU A 87 12.51 33.57 27.42
N ILE A 88 11.77 34.68 27.47
CA ILE A 88 12.16 35.97 26.93
C ILE A 88 12.34 36.92 28.10
N LEU A 89 13.53 37.50 28.24
CA LEU A 89 13.91 38.36 29.36
C LEU A 89 14.23 39.79 28.90
N HIS A 90 14.39 40.68 29.87
CA HIS A 90 14.70 42.10 29.72
C HIS A 90 13.62 42.95 29.04
N THR A 91 12.38 42.48 28.99
CA THR A 91 11.29 43.21 28.31
C THR A 91 10.94 44.53 29.01
N ASN A 92 10.55 45.53 28.22
CA ASN A 92 10.04 46.81 28.72
C ASN A 92 8.61 46.65 29.23
N ASP A 93 7.73 46.19 28.35
CA ASP A 93 6.32 45.85 28.62
C ASP A 93 6.01 44.39 28.25
N GLN A 94 5.01 43.80 28.90
CA GLN A 94 4.48 42.47 28.62
C GLN A 94 2.99 42.59 28.28
N SER A 95 2.61 42.21 27.06
CA SER A 95 1.23 42.34 26.55
C SER A 95 0.38 41.08 26.73
N VAL A 96 0.91 40.08 27.43
CA VAL A 96 0.29 38.76 27.63
C VAL A 96 0.10 38.43 29.11
N GLN A 97 -0.77 37.46 29.41
CA GLN A 97 -1.11 37.03 30.77
C GLN A 97 -0.86 35.53 30.96
N VAL A 98 -0.61 35.09 32.20
CA VAL A 98 -0.45 33.66 32.53
C VAL A 98 -1.74 32.90 32.20
N GLY A 99 -1.60 31.75 31.53
CA GLY A 99 -2.70 30.94 31.00
C GLY A 99 -3.14 31.33 29.58
N GLN A 100 -2.66 32.45 29.03
CA GLN A 100 -2.97 32.86 27.66
C GLN A 100 -2.28 31.94 26.65
N ARG A 101 -3.05 31.45 25.67
CA ARG A 101 -2.48 30.79 24.49
C ARG A 101 -2.00 31.84 23.50
N VAL A 102 -0.76 31.72 23.08
CA VAL A 102 -0.13 32.61 22.09
C VAL A 102 0.26 31.81 20.87
N ALA A 103 0.02 32.39 19.69
CA ALA A 103 0.49 31.83 18.44
C ALA A 103 1.94 32.27 18.18
N SER A 104 2.70 31.41 17.52
CA SER A 104 4.01 31.72 16.96
C SER A 104 3.94 32.98 16.08
N GLY A 105 4.82 33.95 16.32
CA GLY A 105 4.80 35.26 15.65
C GLY A 105 3.78 36.25 16.21
N GLY A 106 2.95 35.87 17.18
CA GLY A 106 2.05 36.78 17.89
C GLY A 106 2.81 37.70 18.86
N SER A 107 2.37 38.95 18.99
CA SER A 107 3.00 39.94 19.89
C SER A 107 2.88 39.52 21.36
N ILE A 108 3.98 39.58 22.11
CA ILE A 108 4.05 39.20 23.53
C ILE A 108 4.55 40.31 24.46
N GLY A 109 5.21 41.33 23.92
CA GLY A 109 5.74 42.45 24.71
C GLY A 109 6.61 43.37 23.87
N THR A 110 7.42 44.18 24.52
CA THR A 110 8.36 45.12 23.88
C THR A 110 9.77 44.95 24.42
N MET A 111 10.77 45.14 23.56
CA MET A 111 12.18 45.04 23.93
C MET A 111 12.58 46.14 24.90
N GLY A 112 13.42 45.79 25.88
CA GLY A 112 13.88 46.71 26.91
C GLY A 112 15.23 46.28 27.48
N GLY A 113 15.58 46.86 28.63
CA GLY A 113 16.82 46.58 29.35
C GLY A 113 16.59 46.29 30.84
N ARG A 114 15.42 45.74 31.20
CA ARG A 114 14.98 45.60 32.59
C ARG A 114 15.82 44.58 33.36
N GLY A 115 16.24 44.93 34.57
CA GLY A 115 16.91 44.02 35.50
C GLY A 115 16.61 44.33 36.98
N PRO A 116 17.21 43.59 37.92
CA PRO A 116 17.01 43.75 39.36
C PRO A 116 17.23 45.17 39.91
N GLY A 117 18.08 45.95 39.26
CA GLY A 117 18.40 47.34 39.59
C GLY A 117 17.52 48.39 38.91
N GLY A 118 16.57 48.00 38.05
CA GLY A 118 15.61 48.92 37.43
C GLY A 118 15.29 48.63 35.95
N PRO A 119 14.38 49.43 35.35
CA PRO A 119 13.88 49.21 33.97
C PRO A 119 14.93 49.42 32.87
N THR A 120 16.05 50.08 33.17
CA THR A 120 17.11 50.41 32.19
C THR A 120 18.49 49.93 32.66
N GLN A 121 18.55 48.85 33.44
CA GLN A 121 19.81 48.33 33.98
C GLN A 121 20.75 47.82 32.88
N PHE A 122 20.19 47.15 31.87
CA PHE A 122 20.92 46.57 30.76
C PHE A 122 20.70 47.37 29.48
N ALA A 123 21.63 47.20 28.53
CA ALA A 123 21.42 47.61 27.15
C ALA A 123 20.10 47.00 26.61
N GLN A 124 19.37 47.68 25.74
CA GLN A 124 18.15 47.13 25.15
C GLN A 124 18.47 45.96 24.21
N HIS A 125 17.99 44.78 24.56
CA HIS A 125 18.13 43.55 23.78
C HIS A 125 17.04 42.56 24.16
N VAL A 126 16.87 41.51 23.35
CA VAL A 126 16.12 40.32 23.72
C VAL A 126 17.12 39.27 24.20
N HIS A 127 16.96 38.83 25.44
CA HIS A 127 17.59 37.62 25.94
C HIS A 127 16.62 36.47 25.79
N TYR A 128 16.99 35.46 25.00
CA TYR A 128 16.17 34.28 24.76
C TYR A 128 16.87 33.02 25.25
N GLN A 129 16.18 32.24 26.09
CA GLN A 129 16.69 30.99 26.64
C GLN A 129 15.62 29.90 26.65
N ILE A 130 16.06 28.64 26.64
CA ILE A 130 15.16 27.47 26.61
C ILE A 130 15.51 26.54 27.78
N GLU A 131 14.48 26.04 28.45
CA GLU A 131 14.54 24.90 29.37
C GLU A 131 13.85 23.69 28.73
N ASP A 132 14.46 22.51 28.84
CA ASP A 132 13.81 21.24 28.48
C ASP A 132 12.68 20.87 29.46
N PRO A 133 11.84 19.86 29.15
CA PRO A 133 10.73 19.47 30.05
C PRO A 133 11.17 19.03 31.45
N GLN A 134 12.46 18.74 31.64
CA GLN A 134 13.07 18.40 32.93
C GLN A 134 13.62 19.63 33.66
N GLY A 135 13.50 20.83 33.09
CA GLY A 135 13.94 22.10 33.66
C GLY A 135 15.43 22.39 33.46
N LYS A 136 16.11 21.69 32.54
CA LYS A 136 17.53 21.93 32.25
C LYS A 136 17.69 22.95 31.12
N ARG A 137 18.58 23.92 31.31
CA ARG A 137 18.97 24.89 30.27
C ARG A 137 19.67 24.20 29.11
N ILE A 138 19.26 24.55 27.89
CA ILE A 138 19.81 24.02 26.64
C ILE A 138 20.16 25.16 25.69
N ASN A 139 21.10 24.90 24.77
CA ASN A 139 21.53 25.88 23.78
C ASN A 139 20.41 26.16 22.76
N PRO A 140 19.82 27.37 22.74
CA PRO A 140 18.72 27.67 21.82
C PRO A 140 19.13 27.60 20.34
N GLN A 141 20.36 28.02 20.01
CA GLN A 141 20.85 28.00 18.63
C GLN A 141 20.97 26.56 18.12
N GLU A 142 21.60 25.68 18.91
CA GLU A 142 21.71 24.26 18.56
C GLU A 142 20.36 23.57 18.53
N TRP A 143 19.47 23.85 19.48
CA TRP A 143 18.15 23.22 19.54
C TRP A 143 17.30 23.54 18.31
N TRP A 144 17.25 24.81 17.90
CA TRP A 144 16.53 25.21 16.69
C TRP A 144 17.18 24.66 15.41
N ASN A 145 18.51 24.74 15.29
CA ASN A 145 19.23 24.25 14.11
C ASN A 145 19.21 22.70 13.99
N GLN A 146 19.21 21.96 15.10
CA GLN A 146 19.08 20.50 15.09
C GLN A 146 17.67 20.04 14.75
N ARG A 147 16.63 20.81 15.13
CA ARG A 147 15.27 20.57 14.65
C ARG A 147 15.15 20.75 13.14
N GLU A 148 15.88 21.67 12.54
CA GLU A 148 16.01 21.80 11.07
C GLU A 148 16.69 20.57 10.45
N ALA A 149 17.84 20.15 10.98
CA ALA A 149 18.53 18.95 10.50
C ALA A 149 17.69 17.66 10.68
N ASN A 150 16.89 17.57 11.74
CA ASN A 150 15.94 16.49 11.95
C ASN A 150 14.67 16.64 11.11
N THR A 151 14.29 17.84 10.64
CA THR A 151 13.20 17.99 9.65
C THR A 151 13.67 17.66 8.25
N ASP A 152 14.91 17.99 7.86
CA ASP A 152 15.53 17.53 6.62
C ASP A 152 15.82 16.02 6.62
N SER A 153 16.17 15.44 7.77
CA SER A 153 16.28 13.99 7.95
C SER A 153 14.93 13.29 8.12
N ALA A 154 13.88 13.98 8.57
CA ALA A 154 12.48 13.47 8.60
C ALA A 154 11.76 13.66 7.25
N LEU A 155 12.27 14.52 6.36
CA LEU A 155 11.87 14.60 4.96
C LEU A 155 12.47 13.48 4.09
N ALA A 156 13.37 12.65 4.64
CA ALA A 156 13.69 11.34 4.08
C ALA A 156 12.53 10.35 4.32
N LEU A 157 11.33 10.72 3.86
CA LEU A 157 10.19 9.84 3.77
C LEU A 157 10.57 8.63 2.93
N ASN A 158 10.27 7.43 3.42
CA ASN A 158 10.52 6.21 2.68
C ASN A 158 9.80 6.29 1.33
N PRO A 159 10.52 6.28 0.19
CA PRO A 159 9.86 6.35 -1.10
C PRO A 159 8.90 5.19 -1.29
N VAL A 160 7.86 5.41 -2.09
CA VAL A 160 6.91 4.35 -2.45
C VAL A 160 7.65 3.15 -3.05
N LYS A 161 7.52 1.97 -2.45
CA LYS A 161 8.11 0.71 -2.94
C LYS A 161 7.08 -0.24 -3.53
N ALA A 162 5.84 -0.12 -3.06
CA ALA A 162 4.72 -0.93 -3.49
C ALA A 162 3.49 -0.08 -3.78
N TRP A 163 2.70 -0.57 -4.73
CA TRP A 163 1.39 -0.04 -5.12
C TRP A 163 0.36 -1.15 -5.02
N SER A 164 -0.88 -0.80 -4.76
CA SER A 164 -2.00 -1.72 -4.72
C SER A 164 -3.29 -0.99 -5.06
N TYR A 165 -4.23 -1.64 -5.73
CA TYR A 165 -5.57 -1.08 -5.86
C TYR A 165 -6.34 -1.06 -4.53
N PRO A 166 -7.25 -0.09 -4.35
CA PRO A 166 -7.97 0.12 -3.09
C PRO A 166 -8.85 -1.06 -2.67
N PHE A 167 -9.21 -1.96 -3.61
CA PHE A 167 -10.02 -3.15 -3.36
C PHE A 167 -9.47 -4.38 -4.09
N ARG A 168 -9.80 -5.56 -3.55
CA ARG A 168 -9.64 -6.84 -4.24
C ARG A 168 -10.82 -7.11 -5.17
N ALA A 169 -10.70 -8.13 -6.00
CA ALA A 169 -11.85 -8.69 -6.68
C ALA A 169 -12.92 -9.15 -5.68
N LYS A 170 -14.17 -9.29 -6.14
CA LYS A 170 -15.32 -9.64 -5.30
C LYS A 170 -15.16 -10.91 -4.43
N ASP A 171 -14.25 -11.81 -4.81
CA ASP A 171 -13.94 -13.02 -4.06
C ASP A 171 -13.12 -12.79 -2.76
N GLY A 172 -12.66 -11.54 -2.52
CA GLY A 172 -11.86 -11.13 -1.36
C GLY A 172 -10.42 -11.66 -1.35
N ARG A 173 -9.99 -12.39 -2.39
CA ARG A 173 -8.70 -13.10 -2.44
C ARG A 173 -7.83 -12.66 -3.59
N THR A 174 -8.44 -12.42 -4.75
CA THR A 174 -7.71 -12.13 -5.99
C THR A 174 -7.34 -10.65 -6.04
N GLU A 175 -6.05 -10.36 -6.17
CA GLU A 175 -5.57 -9.01 -6.48
C GLU A 175 -5.90 -8.71 -7.95
N ILE A 176 -6.46 -7.52 -8.18
CA ILE A 176 -6.75 -7.05 -9.53
C ILE A 176 -5.45 -6.52 -10.12
N THR A 177 -5.13 -6.89 -11.36
CA THR A 177 -3.86 -6.50 -12.02
C THR A 177 -4.04 -5.58 -13.22
N GLY A 178 -5.28 -5.23 -13.56
CA GLY A 178 -5.59 -4.39 -14.71
C GLY A 178 -6.65 -3.34 -14.42
N ARG A 179 -6.33 -2.10 -14.77
CA ARG A 179 -7.17 -0.92 -14.49
C ARG A 179 -8.51 -0.91 -15.21
N GLN A 180 -8.61 -1.63 -16.33
CA GLN A 180 -9.84 -1.70 -17.13
C GLN A 180 -11.03 -2.27 -16.35
N THR A 181 -10.78 -3.16 -15.38
CA THR A 181 -11.82 -3.69 -14.48
C THR A 181 -12.49 -2.58 -13.67
N PHE A 182 -11.70 -1.61 -13.20
CA PHE A 182 -12.20 -0.44 -12.47
C PHE A 182 -12.99 0.50 -13.37
N PHE A 183 -12.50 0.79 -14.57
CA PHE A 183 -13.23 1.65 -15.51
C PHE A 183 -14.57 1.05 -15.93
N GLY A 184 -14.61 -0.26 -16.22
CA GLY A 184 -15.85 -0.97 -16.47
C GLY A 184 -16.84 -0.87 -15.29
N ALA A 185 -16.36 -0.99 -14.05
CA ALA A 185 -17.18 -0.84 -12.85
C ALA A 185 -17.67 0.61 -12.64
N PHE A 186 -16.81 1.61 -12.85
CA PHE A 186 -17.19 3.04 -12.79
C PHE A 186 -18.27 3.40 -13.81
N SER A 187 -18.33 2.71 -14.95
CA SER A 187 -19.42 2.89 -15.91
C SER A 187 -20.81 2.51 -15.39
N GLN A 188 -20.90 1.84 -14.24
CA GLN A 188 -22.15 1.44 -13.57
C GLN A 188 -22.53 2.36 -12.41
N MET A 189 -21.59 3.17 -11.90
CA MET A 189 -21.90 4.18 -10.89
C MET A 189 -22.92 5.19 -11.44
N ASP A 190 -23.71 5.82 -10.60
CA ASP A 190 -24.60 6.91 -10.98
C ASP A 190 -24.04 8.29 -10.58
N ASP A 191 -22.91 8.34 -9.86
CA ASP A 191 -22.23 9.55 -9.39
C ASP A 191 -20.68 9.47 -9.42
N GLY A 192 -20.02 10.58 -9.10
CA GLY A 192 -18.59 10.57 -8.71
C GLY A 192 -17.54 10.42 -9.80
N TYR A 193 -17.76 11.00 -10.99
CA TYR A 193 -16.84 10.83 -12.12
C TYR A 193 -15.67 11.81 -12.09
N PHE A 194 -14.48 11.29 -12.31
CA PHE A 194 -13.33 12.09 -12.70
C PHE A 194 -13.40 12.41 -14.22
N PRO A 195 -13.09 13.63 -14.69
CA PRO A 195 -12.78 14.84 -13.93
C PRO A 195 -14.00 15.78 -13.75
N ILE A 196 -15.23 15.34 -14.04
CA ILE A 196 -16.45 16.16 -13.92
C ILE A 196 -17.58 15.37 -13.23
N GLY A 197 -18.09 15.90 -12.12
CA GLY A 197 -19.20 15.31 -11.36
C GLY A 197 -20.58 15.47 -12.03
N VAL A 198 -21.60 14.78 -11.50
CA VAL A 198 -22.99 14.81 -12.02
C VAL A 198 -23.65 16.19 -12.00
N ASN A 199 -23.18 17.04 -11.09
CA ASN A 199 -23.55 18.44 -10.98
C ASN A 199 -22.90 19.34 -12.06
N GLY A 200 -21.99 18.80 -12.87
CA GLY A 200 -21.24 19.51 -13.91
C GLY A 200 -20.00 20.23 -13.40
N PHE A 201 -19.60 20.04 -12.13
CA PHE A 201 -18.42 20.67 -11.54
C PHE A 201 -17.16 19.86 -11.81
N PRO A 202 -15.98 20.50 -11.95
CA PRO A 202 -14.72 19.78 -11.94
C PRO A 202 -14.59 19.00 -10.63
N HIS A 203 -14.21 17.73 -10.73
CA HIS A 203 -14.23 16.76 -9.63
C HIS A 203 -12.91 15.97 -9.61
N GLY A 204 -12.22 15.99 -8.46
CA GLY A 204 -10.85 15.50 -8.31
C GLY A 204 -10.70 14.00 -8.09
N GLY A 205 -11.75 13.33 -7.63
CA GLY A 205 -11.71 11.92 -7.23
C GLY A 205 -12.61 11.00 -8.05
N VAL A 206 -12.71 9.76 -7.57
CA VAL A 206 -13.62 8.73 -8.08
C VAL A 206 -14.45 8.14 -6.94
N HIS A 207 -15.68 7.73 -7.24
CA HIS A 207 -16.54 7.10 -6.24
C HIS A 207 -16.58 5.56 -6.35
N PHE A 208 -16.74 4.93 -5.19
CA PHE A 208 -17.10 3.52 -5.06
C PHE A 208 -18.34 3.41 -4.18
N GLY A 209 -19.26 2.52 -4.55
CA GLY A 209 -20.52 2.33 -3.83
C GLY A 209 -21.21 1.02 -4.20
N ALA A 210 -22.53 0.97 -4.07
CA ALA A 210 -23.30 -0.24 -4.34
C ALA A 210 -23.11 -0.79 -5.77
N ALA A 211 -22.96 0.08 -6.78
CA ALA A 211 -22.80 -0.35 -8.17
C ALA A 211 -21.43 -0.98 -8.47
N THR A 212 -20.37 -0.62 -7.74
CA THR A 212 -19.04 -1.25 -7.85
C THR A 212 -18.90 -2.49 -6.96
N ALA A 213 -19.79 -2.66 -5.97
CA ALA A 213 -19.75 -3.78 -5.02
C ALA A 213 -19.99 -5.16 -5.66
N GLY A 214 -20.47 -5.22 -6.91
CA GLY A 214 -20.52 -6.46 -7.70
C GLY A 214 -19.15 -6.90 -8.24
N SER A 215 -18.23 -5.96 -8.45
CA SER A 215 -16.89 -6.21 -8.99
C SER A 215 -15.83 -6.36 -7.89
N PHE A 216 -16.03 -5.69 -6.75
CA PHE A 216 -15.00 -5.54 -5.72
C PHE A 216 -15.46 -6.00 -4.34
N ASP A 217 -14.52 -6.51 -3.55
CA ASP A 217 -14.76 -6.77 -2.13
C ASP A 217 -14.64 -5.48 -1.32
N GLN A 218 -15.77 -4.78 -1.21
CA GLN A 218 -15.90 -3.58 -0.38
C GLN A 218 -16.14 -3.91 1.10
N ALA A 219 -16.48 -5.15 1.46
CA ALA A 219 -16.76 -5.54 2.85
C ALA A 219 -15.48 -5.68 3.69
N ASP A 220 -14.35 -5.98 3.04
CA ASP A 220 -13.03 -5.99 3.68
C ASP A 220 -12.46 -4.59 3.95
N GLY A 221 -13.12 -3.54 3.45
CA GLY A 221 -12.76 -2.14 3.63
C GLY A 221 -11.77 -1.59 2.60
N VAL A 222 -11.51 -0.29 2.69
CA VAL A 222 -10.65 0.47 1.78
C VAL A 222 -9.18 0.23 2.11
N ARG A 223 -8.36 -0.08 1.11
CA ARG A 223 -6.93 -0.31 1.29
C ARG A 223 -6.09 0.87 0.81
N CYS A 224 -4.93 1.05 1.45
CA CYS A 224 -3.96 2.06 1.09
C CYS A 224 -3.37 1.76 -0.29
N ILE A 225 -3.36 2.76 -1.19
CA ILE A 225 -3.01 2.55 -2.60
C ILE A 225 -1.49 2.43 -2.86
N ALA A 226 -0.69 2.90 -1.90
CA ALA A 226 0.77 2.93 -1.98
C ALA A 226 1.37 2.98 -0.58
N ASP A 227 2.63 2.61 -0.44
CA ASP A 227 3.36 2.87 0.80
C ASP A 227 3.35 4.36 1.14
N GLY A 228 3.25 4.70 2.42
CA GLY A 228 3.21 6.10 2.84
C GLY A 228 3.06 6.24 4.35
N GLU A 229 2.50 7.37 4.76
CA GLU A 229 2.24 7.70 6.16
C GLU A 229 0.89 8.38 6.31
N ILE A 230 0.09 7.98 7.30
CA ILE A 230 -1.13 8.68 7.65
C ILE A 230 -0.73 9.95 8.40
N VAL A 231 -1.14 11.10 7.87
CA VAL A 231 -0.77 12.43 8.38
C VAL A 231 -1.95 13.20 8.96
N ALA A 232 -3.17 12.81 8.61
CA ALA A 232 -4.39 13.29 9.24
C ALA A 232 -5.51 12.27 9.04
N TYR A 233 -6.45 12.21 9.97
CA TYR A 233 -7.68 11.44 9.80
C TYR A 233 -8.79 12.02 10.65
N LYS A 234 -10.03 11.71 10.30
CA LYS A 234 -11.20 11.95 11.14
C LYS A 234 -12.05 10.69 11.16
N LEU A 235 -12.47 10.30 12.35
CA LEU A 235 -13.48 9.28 12.55
C LEU A 235 -14.67 9.95 13.23
N ASP A 236 -15.84 9.94 12.61
CA ASP A 236 -17.05 10.45 13.26
C ASP A 236 -17.42 9.54 14.45
N ASP A 237 -18.03 10.09 15.49
CA ASP A 237 -18.55 9.27 16.61
C ASP A 237 -19.80 8.52 16.16
N THR A 238 -20.76 9.31 15.67
CA THR A 238 -21.95 8.89 14.95
C THR A 238 -22.07 9.75 13.70
N TYR A 239 -22.61 9.22 12.61
CA TYR A 239 -22.86 9.99 11.40
C TYR A 239 -23.69 11.24 11.70
N PRO A 240 -23.22 12.42 11.26
CA PRO A 240 -24.05 13.60 11.17
C PRO A 240 -25.32 13.34 10.37
N LYS A 241 -26.41 13.96 10.82
CA LYS A 241 -27.69 13.96 10.12
C LYS A 241 -27.94 15.35 9.54
N LEU A 242 -28.44 15.39 8.31
CA LEU A 242 -28.92 16.58 7.64
C LEU A 242 -30.44 16.51 7.53
N HIS A 243 -31.11 17.59 7.91
CA HIS A 243 -32.56 17.75 7.73
C HIS A 243 -32.82 18.73 6.59
N PHE A 244 -33.42 18.22 5.52
CA PHE A 244 -33.93 19.01 4.40
C PHE A 244 -35.28 19.58 4.80
N THR A 245 -35.29 20.86 5.19
CA THR A 245 -36.44 21.51 5.82
C THR A 245 -37.62 21.74 4.87
N GLN A 246 -37.37 21.76 3.57
CA GLN A 246 -38.40 22.02 2.57
C GLN A 246 -39.37 20.86 2.40
N ASP A 247 -38.83 19.64 2.38
CA ASP A 247 -39.58 18.40 2.11
C ASP A 247 -39.68 17.51 3.36
N ASP A 248 -39.18 17.99 4.51
CA ASP A 248 -39.12 17.28 5.79
C ASP A 248 -38.44 15.92 5.71
N HIS A 249 -37.34 15.86 4.96
CA HIS A 249 -36.57 14.65 4.72
C HIS A 249 -35.23 14.69 5.45
N TRP A 250 -34.72 13.51 5.78
CA TRP A 250 -33.45 13.31 6.48
C TRP A 250 -32.46 12.52 5.65
N ALA A 251 -31.19 12.91 5.75
CA ALA A 251 -30.06 12.18 5.23
C ALA A 251 -29.01 11.99 6.33
N MET A 252 -28.29 10.88 6.32
CA MET A 252 -27.05 10.73 7.08
C MET A 252 -25.86 10.77 6.14
N TYR A 253 -24.73 11.24 6.63
CA TYR A 253 -23.51 11.32 5.85
C TYR A 253 -22.28 11.26 6.75
N SER A 254 -21.19 10.73 6.21
CA SER A 254 -19.89 10.72 6.84
C SER A 254 -19.09 11.97 6.49
N THR A 255 -18.46 12.54 7.52
CA THR A 255 -17.37 13.52 7.40
C THR A 255 -16.00 12.90 7.73
N GLY A 256 -15.97 11.60 8.03
CA GLY A 256 -14.76 10.84 8.31
C GLY A 256 -13.87 10.70 7.09
N PHE A 257 -12.56 10.75 7.31
CA PHE A 257 -11.56 10.62 6.25
C PHE A 257 -10.23 10.05 6.75
N VAL A 258 -9.42 9.54 5.83
CA VAL A 258 -8.02 9.21 6.06
C VAL A 258 -7.17 9.87 4.97
N LEU A 259 -6.18 10.67 5.40
CA LEU A 259 -5.23 11.34 4.53
C LEU A 259 -3.85 10.68 4.67
N VAL A 260 -3.37 10.11 3.56
CA VAL A 260 -2.07 9.45 3.48
C VAL A 260 -1.13 10.27 2.63
N ARG A 261 0.06 10.58 3.15
CA ARG A 261 1.17 11.19 2.43
C ARG A 261 2.04 10.08 1.82
N HIS A 262 2.35 10.21 0.54
CA HIS A 262 3.23 9.33 -0.22
C HIS A 262 4.40 10.13 -0.79
N THR A 263 5.57 9.49 -0.88
CA THR A 263 6.75 10.12 -1.47
C THR A 263 7.18 9.35 -2.71
N LEU A 264 6.98 9.94 -3.87
CA LEU A 264 7.61 9.46 -5.08
C LEU A 264 9.07 9.90 -5.06
N ALA A 265 9.98 8.99 -5.35
CA ALA A 265 11.39 9.31 -5.60
C ALA A 265 11.75 8.83 -7.00
N LEU A 266 12.32 9.73 -7.81
CA LEU A 266 12.77 9.36 -9.14
C LEU A 266 13.80 8.23 -9.07
N PRO A 267 13.75 7.26 -9.99
CA PRO A 267 14.70 6.18 -10.03
C PRO A 267 16.11 6.73 -10.30
N SER A 268 17.09 6.14 -9.64
CA SER A 268 18.49 6.45 -9.88
C SER A 268 18.87 6.14 -11.33
N VAL A 269 19.62 7.03 -11.95
CA VAL A 269 20.31 6.75 -13.21
C VAL A 269 21.79 6.49 -12.94
N PRO A 270 22.48 5.72 -13.80
CA PRO A 270 23.92 5.56 -13.69
C PRO A 270 24.62 6.94 -13.60
N ASN A 271 25.47 7.14 -12.59
CA ASN A 271 26.25 8.36 -12.35
C ASN A 271 25.47 9.63 -11.92
N SER A 272 24.22 9.52 -11.43
CA SER A 272 23.58 10.63 -10.71
C SER A 272 22.78 10.12 -9.51
N PRO A 273 23.27 10.34 -8.27
CA PRO A 273 22.52 9.99 -7.07
C PRO A 273 21.24 10.82 -6.95
N VAL A 274 20.22 10.23 -6.34
CA VAL A 274 18.92 10.86 -6.08
C VAL A 274 19.13 12.03 -5.11
N SER A 275 18.65 13.22 -5.48
CA SER A 275 18.65 14.41 -4.60
C SER A 275 17.29 14.61 -3.93
N ALA A 276 17.21 15.49 -2.91
CA ALA A 276 15.90 15.85 -2.33
C ALA A 276 14.92 16.42 -3.38
N SER A 277 15.44 17.14 -4.38
CA SER A 277 14.65 17.67 -5.51
C SER A 277 14.11 16.61 -6.48
N ASP A 278 14.60 15.37 -6.37
CA ASP A 278 14.11 14.21 -7.14
C ASP A 278 12.93 13.52 -6.45
N THR A 279 12.36 14.14 -5.41
CA THR A 279 11.16 13.63 -4.74
C THR A 279 9.93 14.48 -5.04
N GLN A 280 8.77 13.86 -4.92
CA GLN A 280 7.47 14.52 -4.97
C GLN A 280 6.56 13.93 -3.92
N THR A 281 5.91 14.82 -3.17
CA THR A 281 4.87 14.41 -2.25
C THR A 281 3.53 14.31 -2.97
N LEU A 282 2.86 13.19 -2.82
CA LEU A 282 1.46 12.99 -3.20
C LEU A 282 0.64 12.74 -1.94
N TYR A 283 -0.64 13.08 -1.99
CA TYR A 283 -1.60 12.74 -0.95
C TYR A 283 -2.70 11.88 -1.54
N SER A 284 -3.03 10.76 -0.89
CA SER A 284 -4.28 10.05 -1.15
C SER A 284 -5.27 10.33 -0.02
N LEU A 285 -6.52 10.59 -0.41
CA LEU A 285 -7.60 10.91 0.49
C LEU A 285 -8.74 9.92 0.28
N ALA A 286 -9.05 9.16 1.33
CA ALA A 286 -10.27 8.37 1.40
C ALA A 286 -11.31 9.13 2.24
N MET A 287 -12.32 9.70 1.59
CA MET A 287 -13.43 10.44 2.21
C MET A 287 -14.66 9.54 2.41
N HIS A 288 -15.53 9.97 3.32
CA HIS A 288 -16.75 9.26 3.72
C HIS A 288 -16.45 7.91 4.38
N MET A 289 -15.52 7.88 5.33
CA MET A 289 -15.16 6.67 6.08
C MET A 289 -16.21 6.32 7.13
N ALA A 290 -16.30 5.05 7.54
CA ALA A 290 -17.28 4.63 8.54
C ALA A 290 -17.11 5.36 9.88
N ASP A 291 -18.21 5.62 10.59
CA ASP A 291 -18.16 6.22 11.94
C ASP A 291 -17.77 5.16 13.00
N TRP A 292 -17.45 5.62 14.20
CA TRP A 292 -17.07 4.75 15.31
C TRP A 292 -18.22 3.83 15.74
N SER A 293 -19.45 4.38 15.78
CA SER A 293 -20.66 3.63 16.14
C SER A 293 -20.90 2.41 15.25
N THR A 294 -20.56 2.47 13.96
CA THR A 294 -20.64 1.34 13.03
C THR A 294 -19.69 0.20 13.46
N TYR A 295 -18.45 0.50 13.87
CA TYR A 295 -17.51 -0.50 14.39
C TYR A 295 -17.91 -1.08 15.76
N LEU A 296 -18.75 -0.37 16.52
CA LEU A 296 -19.30 -0.86 17.79
C LEU A 296 -20.51 -1.75 17.57
N ALA A 297 -21.39 -1.37 16.63
CA ALA A 297 -22.60 -2.12 16.30
C ALA A 297 -22.27 -3.44 15.59
N GLU A 298 -21.30 -3.42 14.68
CA GLU A 298 -20.90 -4.58 13.89
C GLU A 298 -19.54 -5.11 14.34
N GLY A 299 -19.55 -5.94 15.39
CA GLY A 299 -18.33 -6.50 15.95
C GLY A 299 -17.45 -7.25 14.93
N ALA A 300 -18.00 -7.77 13.83
CA ALA A 300 -17.23 -8.45 12.80
C ALA A 300 -16.38 -7.52 11.92
N LEU A 301 -16.63 -6.21 11.92
CA LEU A 301 -15.88 -5.27 11.08
C LEU A 301 -14.41 -5.20 11.50
N LYS A 302 -13.54 -5.34 10.50
CA LYS A 302 -12.09 -5.21 10.69
C LYS A 302 -11.77 -3.76 11.07
N ARG A 303 -11.14 -3.59 12.23
CA ARG A 303 -10.59 -2.30 12.66
C ARG A 303 -9.18 -2.13 12.08
N PRO A 304 -8.83 -0.94 11.58
CA PRO A 304 -7.47 -0.67 11.17
C PRO A 304 -6.50 -0.75 12.36
N GLY A 305 -5.35 -1.37 12.15
CA GLY A 305 -4.35 -1.55 13.22
C GLY A 305 -3.56 -0.29 13.57
N TRP A 306 -3.79 0.82 12.87
CA TRP A 306 -2.99 2.05 12.96
C TRP A 306 -3.61 3.16 13.81
N TRP A 307 -4.86 2.99 14.29
CA TRP A 307 -5.50 4.03 15.13
C TRP A 307 -4.67 4.35 16.37
N ILE A 308 -4.60 5.64 16.71
CA ILE A 308 -3.96 6.10 17.93
C ILE A 308 -4.96 5.88 19.07
N GLY A 309 -4.63 5.06 20.06
CA GLY A 309 -5.46 5.01 21.27
C GLY A 309 -5.14 3.96 22.32
N VAL A 310 -5.97 4.00 23.37
CA VAL A 310 -5.88 3.22 24.62
C VAL A 310 -6.15 1.75 24.33
N GLU A 311 -5.42 0.85 25.00
CA GLU A 311 -5.70 -0.57 24.95
C GLU A 311 -7.17 -0.83 25.34
N ALA A 312 -7.95 -1.24 24.36
CA ALA A 312 -9.30 -1.72 24.57
C ALA A 312 -9.30 -3.24 24.45
N PHE A 313 -10.27 -3.88 25.08
CA PHE A 313 -10.43 -5.32 25.02
C PHE A 313 -11.87 -5.64 24.67
N ARG A 314 -12.03 -6.47 23.64
CA ARG A 314 -13.30 -7.13 23.37
C ARG A 314 -13.40 -8.37 24.22
N ILE A 315 -14.52 -8.46 24.93
CA ILE A 315 -14.81 -9.53 25.86
C ILE A 315 -15.02 -10.83 25.07
N GLY A 316 -14.16 -11.80 25.33
CA GLY A 316 -14.22 -13.14 24.78
C GLY A 316 -15.28 -13.99 25.46
N ASN A 317 -15.17 -15.31 25.28
CA ASN A 317 -16.17 -16.26 25.74
C ASN A 317 -15.64 -17.27 26.76
N ALA A 318 -14.56 -16.89 27.44
CA ALA A 318 -13.84 -17.73 28.38
C ALA A 318 -14.61 -17.97 29.69
N ASP A 319 -15.28 -16.94 30.24
CA ASP A 319 -16.11 -17.08 31.43
C ASP A 319 -17.59 -17.32 31.09
N ARG A 320 -18.30 -17.91 32.03
CA ARG A 320 -19.77 -17.96 32.06
C ARG A 320 -20.33 -17.22 33.27
N GLN A 321 -21.45 -16.54 33.05
CA GLN A 321 -22.26 -15.92 34.09
C GLN A 321 -22.68 -16.99 35.10
N ARG A 322 -22.67 -16.66 36.39
CA ARG A 322 -23.00 -17.66 37.42
C ARG A 322 -24.48 -18.04 37.31
N GLY A 323 -24.77 -19.33 37.22
CA GLY A 323 -26.15 -19.84 37.13
C GLY A 323 -26.84 -19.59 35.77
N GLY A 324 -26.11 -19.25 34.71
CA GLY A 324 -26.66 -19.06 33.36
C GLY A 324 -25.70 -19.48 32.24
N GLU A 325 -26.17 -19.41 30.99
CA GLU A 325 -25.42 -19.80 29.78
C GLU A 325 -24.69 -18.61 29.10
N THR A 326 -24.92 -17.39 29.55
CA THR A 326 -24.30 -16.17 29.01
C THR A 326 -22.78 -16.26 29.15
N LYS A 327 -22.07 -16.24 28.02
CA LYS A 327 -20.60 -16.20 27.97
C LYS A 327 -20.10 -14.76 28.06
N GLY A 328 -18.85 -14.57 28.49
CA GLY A 328 -18.30 -13.23 28.67
C GLY A 328 -17.08 -13.19 29.58
N ALA A 329 -16.99 -12.14 30.40
CA ALA A 329 -15.94 -11.92 31.40
C ALA A 329 -16.52 -11.53 32.76
N ARG A 330 -15.93 -12.09 33.82
CA ARG A 330 -16.25 -11.71 35.20
C ARG A 330 -15.56 -10.40 35.60
N VAL A 331 -16.34 -9.45 36.09
CA VAL A 331 -15.84 -8.15 36.57
C VAL A 331 -15.71 -8.17 38.08
N ARG A 332 -14.58 -7.69 38.59
CA ARG A 332 -14.20 -7.80 40.01
C ARG A 332 -13.80 -6.46 40.62
N THR A 333 -13.80 -6.36 41.94
CA THR A 333 -13.09 -5.28 42.64
C THR A 333 -11.58 -5.36 42.37
N GLU A 334 -10.84 -4.31 42.75
CA GLU A 334 -9.38 -4.24 42.60
C GLU A 334 -8.66 -5.51 43.09
N PRO A 335 -7.75 -6.09 42.28
CA PRO A 335 -6.98 -7.26 42.64
C PRO A 335 -5.90 -6.91 43.68
N LYS A 336 -5.64 -7.81 44.63
CA LYS A 336 -4.67 -7.58 45.71
C LYS A 336 -3.34 -8.26 45.44
N ALA A 337 -2.25 -7.53 45.58
CA ALA A 337 -0.89 -8.07 45.53
C ALA A 337 -0.55 -8.85 46.80
N ASP A 338 0.05 -10.03 46.65
CA ASP A 338 0.69 -10.76 47.74
C ASP A 338 2.08 -10.18 48.07
N THR A 339 2.72 -10.68 49.13
CA THR A 339 4.05 -10.24 49.57
C THR A 339 5.17 -10.50 48.54
N ARG A 340 4.88 -11.16 47.42
CA ARG A 340 5.80 -11.46 46.32
C ARG A 340 5.39 -10.74 45.02
N GLY A 341 4.42 -9.82 45.08
CA GLY A 341 3.95 -9.04 43.93
C GLY A 341 3.04 -9.80 42.97
N ARG A 342 2.48 -10.96 43.35
CA ARG A 342 1.47 -11.67 42.55
C ARG A 342 0.08 -11.19 42.89
N TYR A 343 -0.72 -10.91 41.87
CA TYR A 343 -2.07 -10.39 42.04
C TYR A 343 -3.12 -11.50 42.14
N THR A 344 -3.97 -11.44 43.17
CA THR A 344 -5.12 -12.33 43.37
C THR A 344 -6.43 -11.62 43.03
N ALA A 345 -7.39 -12.39 42.50
CA ALA A 345 -8.67 -11.87 42.04
C ALA A 345 -9.47 -11.18 43.16
N GLY A 346 -10.04 -10.01 42.87
CA GLY A 346 -10.97 -9.33 43.79
C GLY A 346 -12.34 -10.01 43.89
N ALA A 347 -13.24 -9.40 44.67
CA ALA A 347 -14.61 -9.87 44.82
C ALA A 347 -15.40 -9.67 43.51
N LEU A 348 -16.28 -10.62 43.17
CA LEU A 348 -17.09 -10.54 41.94
C LEU A 348 -18.18 -9.47 42.12
N VAL A 349 -18.22 -8.51 41.21
CA VAL A 349 -19.17 -7.37 41.24
C VAL A 349 -20.08 -7.33 40.03
N GLY A 350 -19.65 -7.83 38.87
CA GLY A 350 -20.38 -7.71 37.61
C GLY A 350 -20.03 -8.81 36.61
N PHE A 351 -20.75 -8.83 35.49
CA PHE A 351 -20.43 -9.67 34.35
C PHE A 351 -20.59 -8.88 33.06
N LEU A 352 -19.60 -8.96 32.16
CA LEU A 352 -19.67 -8.37 30.82
C LEU A 352 -19.95 -9.49 29.82
N PRO A 353 -21.05 -9.42 29.04
CA PRO A 353 -21.33 -10.41 28.01
C PRO A 353 -20.28 -10.45 26.88
N GLU A 354 -20.12 -11.60 26.24
CA GLU A 354 -19.31 -11.81 25.03
C GLU A 354 -19.66 -10.75 23.97
N GLY A 355 -18.62 -10.16 23.37
CA GLY A 355 -18.77 -9.09 22.38
C GLY A 355 -18.84 -7.67 22.97
N SER A 356 -19.01 -7.52 24.29
CA SER A 356 -18.84 -6.21 24.95
C SER A 356 -17.41 -5.70 24.77
N GLU A 357 -17.20 -4.39 24.88
CA GLU A 357 -15.87 -3.79 24.77
C GLU A 357 -15.61 -2.81 25.89
N VAL A 358 -14.38 -2.84 26.40
CA VAL A 358 -13.94 -1.99 27.50
C VAL A 358 -12.62 -1.32 27.18
N ARG A 359 -12.45 -0.09 27.65
CA ARG A 359 -11.15 0.61 27.66
C ARG A 359 -10.47 0.36 29.00
N ILE A 360 -9.21 -0.05 28.94
CA ILE A 360 -8.43 -0.38 30.13
C ILE A 360 -7.46 0.76 30.46
N GLY A 361 -7.36 1.09 31.75
CA GLY A 361 -6.42 2.05 32.29
C GLY A 361 -5.20 1.38 32.86
N GLU A 362 -5.08 1.46 34.18
CA GLU A 362 -4.00 0.81 34.92
C GLU A 362 -4.08 -0.72 34.84
N LYS A 363 -2.91 -1.36 34.91
CA LYS A 363 -2.76 -2.82 34.89
C LYS A 363 -2.04 -3.30 36.13
N HIS A 364 -2.62 -4.31 36.77
CA HIS A 364 -2.08 -4.99 37.93
C HIS A 364 -1.83 -6.46 37.57
N GLY A 365 -0.63 -6.73 37.04
CA GLY A 365 -0.28 -8.03 36.47
C GLY A 365 -1.20 -8.37 35.28
N PRO A 366 -1.91 -9.51 35.27
CA PRO A 366 -2.82 -9.89 34.19
C PRO A 366 -4.20 -9.22 34.28
N TRP A 367 -4.43 -8.35 35.27
CA TRP A 367 -5.69 -7.64 35.46
C TRP A 367 -5.62 -6.23 34.89
N GLY A 368 -6.70 -5.79 34.25
CA GLY A 368 -6.87 -4.43 33.75
C GLY A 368 -8.05 -3.74 34.40
N HIS A 369 -7.85 -2.47 34.79
CA HIS A 369 -8.89 -1.60 35.33
C HIS A 369 -9.75 -1.03 34.22
N ILE A 370 -11.07 -1.17 34.32
CA ILE A 370 -12.01 -0.65 33.32
C ILE A 370 -12.23 0.85 33.56
N ILE A 371 -11.81 1.67 32.60
CA ILE A 371 -12.11 3.12 32.62
C ILE A 371 -13.52 3.37 32.08
N SER A 372 -13.89 2.65 31.01
CA SER A 372 -15.22 2.77 30.41
C SER A 372 -15.60 1.53 29.61
N ILE A 373 -16.91 1.32 29.46
CA ILE A 373 -17.48 0.33 28.55
C ILE A 373 -17.81 1.06 27.24
N SER A 374 -17.12 0.71 26.17
CA SER A 374 -17.30 1.33 24.85
C SER A 374 -18.35 0.62 24.00
N ALA A 375 -18.65 -0.66 24.27
CA ALA A 375 -19.72 -1.41 23.62
C ALA A 375 -20.36 -2.39 24.61
N GLY A 376 -21.69 -2.57 24.52
CA GLY A 376 -22.44 -3.45 25.42
C GLY A 376 -22.72 -2.81 26.79
N GLY A 377 -23.11 -3.64 27.75
CA GLY A 377 -23.44 -3.22 29.10
C GLY A 377 -23.10 -4.29 30.13
N MET A 378 -22.64 -3.86 31.30
CA MET A 378 -22.40 -4.78 32.41
C MET A 378 -23.72 -5.23 33.00
N ILE A 379 -23.83 -6.52 33.28
CA ILE A 379 -25.02 -7.16 33.85
C ILE A 379 -24.69 -7.79 35.20
N SER A 380 -25.74 -8.28 35.89
CA SER A 380 -25.59 -9.01 37.14
C SER A 380 -24.56 -10.16 36.99
N PRO A 381 -23.68 -10.38 37.98
CA PRO A 381 -22.80 -11.55 37.99
C PRO A 381 -23.56 -12.89 38.02
N ASP A 382 -24.81 -12.87 38.47
CA ASP A 382 -25.70 -14.03 38.60
C ASP A 382 -26.88 -13.91 37.63
N SER A 383 -27.20 -15.00 36.93
CA SER A 383 -28.30 -15.05 35.95
C SER A 383 -29.65 -14.77 36.62
N GLY A 384 -30.47 -13.92 36.01
CA GLY A 384 -31.76 -13.47 36.58
C GLY A 384 -31.64 -12.53 37.79
N GLY A 385 -30.43 -12.18 38.23
CA GLY A 385 -30.20 -11.25 39.33
C GLY A 385 -30.43 -9.80 38.93
N THR A 386 -30.85 -8.98 39.89
CA THR A 386 -30.93 -7.52 39.75
C THR A 386 -29.52 -6.90 39.73
N PHE A 387 -29.36 -5.78 39.02
CA PHE A 387 -28.08 -5.07 38.84
C PHE A 387 -28.31 -3.57 38.62
N GLY A 388 -27.33 -2.75 39.00
CA GLY A 388 -27.43 -1.29 38.91
C GLY A 388 -28.42 -0.66 39.89
N GLY A 389 -28.50 0.67 39.84
CA GLY A 389 -29.48 1.50 40.57
C GLY A 389 -30.32 2.34 39.60
N ASP A 390 -31.33 3.05 40.11
CA ASP A 390 -32.30 3.80 39.30
C ASP A 390 -31.64 4.84 38.36
N ASP A 391 -30.53 5.44 38.79
CA ASP A 391 -29.77 6.43 38.02
C ASP A 391 -28.68 5.82 37.12
N ASP A 392 -28.33 4.53 37.32
CA ASP A 392 -27.29 3.85 36.57
C ASP A 392 -27.50 2.32 36.59
N LEU A 393 -28.21 1.84 35.56
CA LEU A 393 -28.66 0.46 35.45
C LEU A 393 -27.52 -0.55 35.23
N ASN A 394 -26.31 -0.09 34.87
CA ASN A 394 -25.17 -0.96 34.56
C ASN A 394 -23.99 -0.78 35.53
N GLY A 395 -24.11 0.10 36.53
CA GLY A 395 -23.02 0.38 37.47
C GLY A 395 -22.81 -0.73 38.53
N PRO A 396 -21.58 -1.29 38.68
CA PRO A 396 -21.25 -2.28 39.72
C PRO A 396 -21.17 -1.70 41.15
N TRP A 397 -21.40 -0.40 41.33
CA TRP A 397 -21.34 0.33 42.61
C TRP A 397 -22.66 0.41 43.38
N TYR A 398 -23.72 -0.23 42.87
CA TYR A 398 -25.02 -0.30 43.54
C TYR A 398 -25.34 -1.73 43.97
N ALA A 399 -25.72 -1.89 45.24
CA ALA A 399 -26.29 -3.14 45.74
C ALA A 399 -27.83 -3.07 45.60
N PRO A 400 -28.45 -3.87 44.72
CA PRO A 400 -29.89 -3.79 44.51
C PRO A 400 -30.67 -4.37 45.70
N GLY A 401 -31.67 -3.63 46.19
CA GLY A 401 -32.53 -4.03 47.32
C GLY A 401 -31.91 -3.82 48.72
N ASN A 402 -32.37 -4.58 49.72
CA ASN A 402 -31.86 -4.52 51.10
C ASN A 402 -30.58 -5.34 51.34
N ASP A 403 -29.98 -5.95 50.31
CA ASP A 403 -28.79 -6.79 50.45
C ASP A 403 -27.51 -5.95 50.52
N LYS A 404 -27.23 -5.45 51.73
CA LYS A 404 -26.02 -4.67 52.04
C LYS A 404 -24.73 -5.52 52.04
N THR A 405 -24.81 -6.83 51.79
CA THR A 405 -23.65 -7.73 51.88
C THR A 405 -22.99 -8.01 50.53
N ARG A 406 -23.64 -7.63 49.42
CA ARG A 406 -23.09 -7.80 48.07
C ARG A 406 -21.86 -6.91 47.86
N PRO A 407 -20.74 -7.44 47.36
CA PRO A 407 -19.58 -6.64 46.99
C PRO A 407 -19.94 -5.65 45.88
N VAL A 408 -19.49 -4.40 46.04
CA VAL A 408 -19.66 -3.30 45.08
C VAL A 408 -18.34 -2.56 44.91
N THR A 409 -18.18 -1.84 43.81
CA THR A 409 -17.06 -0.91 43.59
C THR A 409 -17.40 0.50 44.12
N PRO A 410 -16.39 1.39 44.27
CA PRO A 410 -16.65 2.82 44.46
C PRO A 410 -17.50 3.41 43.32
N ARG A 411 -18.28 4.47 43.61
CA ARG A 411 -19.13 5.12 42.61
C ARG A 411 -18.29 5.65 41.43
N GLY A 412 -18.62 5.21 40.22
CA GLY A 412 -17.91 5.56 38.99
C GLY A 412 -16.73 4.63 38.64
N ASP A 413 -16.42 3.63 39.46
CA ASP A 413 -15.39 2.62 39.19
C ASP A 413 -16.01 1.35 38.59
N TRP A 414 -15.73 1.08 37.32
CA TRP A 414 -16.26 -0.09 36.61
C TRP A 414 -15.61 -1.42 37.01
N GLY A 415 -14.59 -1.41 37.88
CA GLY A 415 -13.92 -2.60 38.35
C GLY A 415 -12.87 -3.15 37.37
N TRP A 416 -12.50 -4.41 37.55
CA TRP A 416 -11.32 -5.02 36.96
C TRP A 416 -11.66 -6.33 36.25
N ILE A 417 -10.96 -6.61 35.14
CA ILE A 417 -11.09 -7.84 34.36
C ILE A 417 -9.73 -8.51 34.12
N TYR A 418 -9.75 -9.82 33.88
CA TYR A 418 -8.55 -10.60 33.56
C TYR A 418 -8.29 -10.57 32.05
N LEU A 419 -7.18 -9.97 31.63
CA LEU A 419 -6.94 -9.59 30.23
C LEU A 419 -6.48 -10.73 29.32
N HIS A 420 -5.82 -11.76 29.86
CA HIS A 420 -5.25 -12.86 29.06
C HIS A 420 -6.32 -13.61 28.24
N GLU A 421 -7.56 -13.60 28.71
CA GLU A 421 -8.68 -14.30 28.11
C GLU A 421 -9.51 -13.42 27.17
N GLN A 422 -9.10 -12.16 26.99
CA GLN A 422 -9.83 -11.16 26.19
C GLN A 422 -9.05 -10.80 24.93
N HIS A 423 -9.76 -10.31 23.93
CA HIS A 423 -9.15 -9.94 22.66
C HIS A 423 -8.77 -8.46 22.69
N ALA A 424 -7.46 -8.18 22.67
CA ALA A 424 -6.99 -6.80 22.54
C ALA A 424 -7.49 -6.19 21.22
N VAL A 425 -8.08 -5.01 21.32
CA VAL A 425 -8.53 -4.17 20.20
C VAL A 425 -8.06 -2.74 20.43
N THR A 426 -7.88 -1.98 19.35
CA THR A 426 -7.53 -0.57 19.47
C THR A 426 -8.81 0.26 19.40
N ALA A 427 -9.06 1.08 20.42
CA ALA A 427 -10.10 2.12 20.37
C ALA A 427 -9.47 3.44 19.93
N PRO A 428 -10.04 4.16 18.96
CA PRO A 428 -9.48 5.42 18.49
C PRO A 428 -9.62 6.53 19.55
N THR A 429 -8.68 7.46 19.55
CA THR A 429 -8.75 8.73 20.29
C THR A 429 -9.09 9.87 19.33
N GLY A 430 -9.69 10.96 19.86
CA GLY A 430 -10.04 12.14 19.04
C GLY A 430 -11.24 11.96 18.11
N VAL A 431 -12.08 10.94 18.35
CA VAL A 431 -13.32 10.70 17.60
C VAL A 431 -14.19 11.98 17.57
N GLY A 432 -14.76 12.30 16.41
CA GLY A 432 -15.54 13.51 16.14
C GLY A 432 -14.71 14.74 15.72
N SER A 433 -13.38 14.67 15.77
CA SER A 433 -12.47 15.77 15.39
C SER A 433 -11.39 15.33 14.40
N VAL A 434 -10.79 16.29 13.69
CA VAL A 434 -9.61 16.01 12.87
C VAL A 434 -8.43 15.72 13.79
N VAL A 435 -7.86 14.54 13.64
CA VAL A 435 -6.67 14.10 14.37
C VAL A 435 -5.46 14.23 13.46
N ILE A 436 -4.48 15.02 13.92
CA ILE A 436 -3.14 15.06 13.36
C ILE A 436 -2.25 14.26 14.32
N PRO A 437 -1.74 13.09 13.90
CA PRO A 437 -0.81 12.31 14.70
C PRO A 437 0.38 13.16 15.17
N PRO A 438 0.86 13.00 16.43
CA PRO A 438 2.09 13.65 16.87
C PRO A 438 3.29 13.31 15.98
N GLU A 439 3.32 12.06 15.49
CA GLU A 439 4.23 11.60 14.44
C GLU A 439 3.42 10.93 13.32
N PRO A 440 3.75 11.16 12.03
CA PRO A 440 3.13 10.47 10.91
C PRO A 440 3.15 8.94 11.08
N ILE A 441 2.04 8.27 10.80
CA ILE A 441 1.89 6.82 11.06
C ILE A 441 2.25 6.03 9.80
N PRO A 442 3.33 5.21 9.79
CA PRO A 442 3.70 4.44 8.60
C PRO A 442 2.61 3.45 8.18
N ILE A 443 2.30 3.41 6.89
CA ILE A 443 1.29 2.53 6.30
C ILE A 443 1.85 1.88 5.02
N LYS A 444 1.52 0.61 4.78
CA LYS A 444 1.94 -0.13 3.58
C LYS A 444 0.83 -0.20 2.54
N ALA A 445 1.21 -0.27 1.27
CA ALA A 445 0.28 -0.56 0.19
C ALA A 445 -0.53 -1.84 0.51
N GLY A 446 -1.84 -1.81 0.25
CA GLY A 446 -2.76 -2.91 0.56
C GLY A 446 -3.20 -2.99 2.03
N THR A 447 -2.68 -2.15 2.93
CA THR A 447 -3.12 -2.13 4.34
C THR A 447 -4.49 -1.48 4.46
N LEU A 448 -5.36 -2.02 5.33
CA LEU A 448 -6.68 -1.46 5.63
C LEU A 448 -6.58 -0.04 6.20
N LEU A 449 -7.25 0.92 5.54
CA LEU A 449 -7.48 2.27 6.03
C LEU A 449 -8.77 2.34 6.86
N GLY A 450 -9.81 1.61 6.48
CA GLY A 450 -11.07 1.58 7.23
C GLY A 450 -12.23 1.14 6.36
N GLN A 451 -13.42 1.08 6.95
CA GLN A 451 -14.65 0.72 6.26
C GLN A 451 -15.25 1.92 5.52
N LEU A 452 -16.01 1.63 4.46
CA LEU A 452 -16.80 2.62 3.74
C LEU A 452 -17.89 3.16 4.67
N GLY A 453 -18.10 4.47 4.65
CA GLY A 453 -19.16 5.12 5.40
C GLY A 453 -20.35 5.47 4.51
N GLU A 454 -21.34 6.07 5.16
CA GLU A 454 -22.61 6.42 4.52
C GLU A 454 -22.55 7.81 3.89
N TYR A 455 -23.20 7.97 2.73
CA TYR A 455 -23.48 9.28 2.15
C TYR A 455 -24.82 9.24 1.43
N ILE A 456 -25.88 9.68 2.11
CA ILE A 456 -27.22 9.78 1.53
C ILE A 456 -27.37 11.18 0.91
N ASP A 457 -27.60 11.25 -0.39
CA ASP A 457 -27.91 12.54 -1.05
C ASP A 457 -29.41 12.86 -0.94
N TYR A 458 -29.76 14.05 -1.41
CA TYR A 458 -31.13 14.54 -1.33
C TYR A 458 -32.14 13.60 -2.02
N GLU A 459 -31.80 13.04 -3.19
CA GLU A 459 -32.69 12.13 -3.95
C GLU A 459 -33.01 10.84 -3.19
N ARG A 460 -32.15 10.43 -2.25
CA ARG A 460 -32.31 9.22 -1.44
C ARG A 460 -32.66 9.53 0.03
N SER A 461 -32.93 10.79 0.35
CA SER A 461 -33.34 11.21 1.69
C SER A 461 -34.73 10.67 2.06
N THR A 462 -34.99 10.48 3.35
CA THR A 462 -36.23 9.83 3.84
C THR A 462 -36.98 10.68 4.86
N PRO A 463 -38.32 10.63 4.90
CA PRO A 463 -39.11 11.34 5.92
C PRO A 463 -38.99 10.74 7.33
N LEU A 464 -38.41 9.53 7.43
CA LEU A 464 -38.12 8.85 8.69
C LEU A 464 -36.66 9.07 9.11
N PRO A 465 -36.30 8.86 10.40
CA PRO A 465 -34.91 8.83 10.83
C PRO A 465 -34.09 7.92 9.89
N PRO A 466 -33.01 8.44 9.29
CA PRO A 466 -32.33 7.74 8.22
C PRO A 466 -31.68 6.48 8.79
N LEU A 467 -31.73 5.39 8.00
CA LEU A 467 -30.98 4.16 8.24
C LEU A 467 -29.82 4.05 7.23
N PRO A 468 -28.73 3.36 7.56
CA PRO A 468 -27.64 3.09 6.60
C PRO A 468 -28.19 2.42 5.34
N MET A 469 -27.90 2.97 4.16
CA MET A 469 -28.42 2.47 2.88
C MET A 469 -27.57 2.82 1.66
N ARG A 470 -26.59 3.73 1.79
CA ARG A 470 -25.73 4.17 0.71
C ARG A 470 -24.31 4.33 1.22
N GLN A 471 -23.61 3.21 1.28
CA GLN A 471 -22.16 3.21 1.39
C GLN A 471 -21.56 3.88 0.16
N LEU A 472 -20.72 4.88 0.39
CA LEU A 472 -20.03 5.63 -0.64
C LEU A 472 -18.62 5.96 -0.15
N LEU A 473 -17.62 5.66 -0.96
CA LEU A 473 -16.25 6.14 -0.78
C LEU A 473 -15.96 7.15 -1.89
N HIS A 474 -15.41 8.30 -1.53
CA HIS A 474 -14.71 9.17 -2.47
C HIS A 474 -13.21 8.98 -2.29
N LEU A 475 -12.51 8.57 -3.35
CA LEU A 475 -11.06 8.39 -3.36
C LEU A 475 -10.42 9.42 -4.31
N GLU A 476 -9.51 10.21 -3.76
CA GLU A 476 -8.79 11.26 -4.48
C GLU A 476 -7.28 11.09 -4.29
N VAL A 477 -6.50 11.45 -5.31
CA VAL A 477 -5.05 11.64 -5.17
C VAL A 477 -4.69 13.02 -5.68
N PHE A 478 -3.93 13.79 -4.91
CA PHE A 478 -3.53 15.13 -5.29
C PHE A 478 -2.09 15.47 -4.92
N ALA A 479 -1.55 16.50 -5.57
CA ALA A 479 -0.21 17.02 -5.36
C ALA A 479 -0.20 18.56 -5.35
N GLY A 480 0.77 19.14 -4.63
CA GLY A 480 0.95 20.59 -4.53
C GLY A 480 1.44 21.26 -5.81
N GLU A 481 1.69 22.57 -5.74
CA GLU A 481 2.05 23.39 -6.91
C GLU A 481 3.37 22.97 -7.59
N ASP A 482 4.26 22.29 -6.86
CA ASP A 482 5.55 21.77 -7.32
C ASP A 482 5.44 20.59 -8.29
N PHE A 483 4.28 19.91 -8.33
CA PHE A 483 4.06 18.70 -9.11
C PHE A 483 4.37 18.86 -10.59
N LYS A 484 4.01 20.00 -11.20
CA LYS A 484 4.28 20.22 -12.63
C LYS A 484 5.79 20.22 -12.93
N ALA A 485 6.58 20.85 -12.06
CA ALA A 485 8.03 20.87 -12.20
C ALA A 485 8.63 19.47 -11.99
N PHE A 486 8.08 18.70 -11.05
CA PHE A 486 8.46 17.30 -10.86
C PHE A 486 8.14 16.43 -12.07
N LEU A 487 6.95 16.58 -12.66
CA LEU A 487 6.53 15.81 -13.85
C LEU A 487 7.52 16.00 -15.01
N ASP A 488 7.98 17.24 -15.23
CA ASP A 488 8.97 17.55 -16.26
C ASP A 488 10.33 16.87 -15.95
N ARG A 489 10.79 16.92 -14.69
CA ARG A 489 12.00 16.20 -14.25
C ARG A 489 11.85 14.68 -14.38
N SER A 490 10.70 14.14 -14.01
CA SER A 490 10.37 12.71 -14.11
C SER A 490 10.47 12.22 -15.54
N ARG A 491 9.89 12.95 -16.49
CA ARG A 491 9.97 12.65 -17.93
C ARG A 491 11.39 12.71 -18.46
N ALA A 492 12.14 13.74 -18.08
CA ALA A 492 13.55 13.85 -18.46
C ALA A 492 14.38 12.68 -17.90
N ARG A 493 14.12 12.25 -16.66
CA ARG A 493 14.77 11.09 -16.03
C ARG A 493 14.40 9.79 -16.73
N ALA A 494 13.13 9.59 -17.07
CA ALA A 494 12.63 8.38 -17.70
C ALA A 494 13.29 8.08 -19.05
N ALA A 495 13.63 9.11 -19.82
CA ALA A 495 14.36 8.97 -21.08
C ALA A 495 15.76 8.35 -20.91
N GLN A 496 16.35 8.45 -19.72
CA GLN A 496 17.70 7.98 -19.39
C GLN A 496 17.70 6.57 -18.77
N LEU A 497 16.53 5.96 -18.52
CA LEU A 497 16.42 4.67 -17.84
C LEU A 497 16.70 3.49 -18.77
N PRO A 498 17.31 2.41 -18.24
CA PRO A 498 17.66 1.24 -19.04
C PRO A 498 16.41 0.43 -19.42
N ALA A 499 16.53 -0.48 -20.38
CA ALA A 499 15.40 -1.20 -20.98
C ALA A 499 14.59 -2.03 -19.98
N GLU A 500 15.23 -2.53 -18.92
CA GLU A 500 14.60 -3.33 -17.87
C GLU A 500 13.61 -2.51 -17.02
N GLN A 501 13.79 -1.18 -16.97
CA GLN A 501 12.87 -0.26 -16.28
C GLN A 501 11.79 0.31 -17.20
N LYS A 502 11.73 -0.16 -18.46
CA LYS A 502 10.69 0.21 -19.43
C LYS A 502 9.62 -0.87 -19.46
N THR A 503 8.68 -0.78 -18.53
CA THR A 503 7.70 -1.83 -18.23
C THR A 503 6.28 -1.52 -18.70
N VAL A 504 6.07 -0.36 -19.34
CA VAL A 504 4.77 0.05 -19.91
C VAL A 504 4.89 0.08 -21.42
N LEU A 505 4.07 -0.69 -22.12
CA LEU A 505 3.96 -0.61 -23.57
C LEU A 505 3.10 0.61 -23.93
N MET A 506 3.69 1.56 -24.64
CA MET A 506 2.99 2.72 -25.19
C MET A 506 2.77 2.52 -26.69
N VAL A 507 1.50 2.53 -27.09
CA VAL A 507 1.07 2.52 -28.49
C VAL A 507 0.80 3.96 -28.90
N LYS A 508 1.49 4.43 -29.95
CA LYS A 508 1.32 5.80 -30.45
C LYS A 508 0.05 5.91 -31.29
N ALA A 509 -0.59 7.07 -31.26
CA ALA A 509 -1.60 7.41 -32.25
C ALA A 509 -1.01 7.28 -33.67
N GLY A 510 -1.78 6.73 -34.60
CA GLY A 510 -1.34 6.35 -35.94
C GLY A 510 -0.75 4.92 -36.04
N THR A 511 -0.61 4.19 -34.93
CA THR A 511 -0.10 2.81 -34.98
C THR A 511 -1.10 1.91 -35.70
N ARG A 512 -0.63 1.24 -36.76
CA ARG A 512 -1.43 0.32 -37.56
C ARG A 512 -1.26 -1.11 -37.07
N PHE A 513 -2.34 -1.73 -36.65
CA PHE A 513 -2.36 -3.09 -36.12
C PHE A 513 -2.45 -4.14 -37.23
N VAL A 514 -2.17 -5.38 -36.88
CA VAL A 514 -2.47 -6.54 -37.73
C VAL A 514 -3.92 -6.95 -37.48
N ALA A 515 -4.80 -6.86 -38.48
CA ALA A 515 -6.23 -7.16 -38.30
C ALA A 515 -6.48 -8.64 -38.03
N SER A 516 -5.78 -9.51 -38.77
CA SER A 516 -5.98 -10.94 -38.74
C SER A 516 -4.75 -11.67 -39.27
N ALA A 517 -4.69 -12.98 -39.06
CA ALA A 517 -3.68 -13.82 -39.69
C ALA A 517 -3.69 -13.65 -41.22
N THR A 518 -2.53 -13.84 -41.84
CA THR A 518 -2.45 -13.93 -43.30
C THR A 518 -3.28 -15.12 -43.81
N PRO A 519 -3.72 -15.12 -45.09
CA PRO A 519 -4.27 -16.33 -45.68
C PRO A 519 -3.26 -17.49 -45.60
N SER A 520 -3.75 -18.71 -45.42
CA SER A 520 -2.92 -19.92 -45.47
C SER A 520 -2.20 -20.00 -46.81
N ASP A 521 -0.90 -20.26 -46.80
CA ASP A 521 -0.07 -20.35 -48.01
C ASP A 521 0.04 -21.77 -48.55
N ARG A 522 -0.46 -22.77 -47.81
CA ARG A 522 -0.46 -24.18 -48.21
C ARG A 522 -1.54 -24.99 -47.48
N GLN A 523 -1.72 -26.22 -47.95
CA GLN A 523 -2.38 -27.27 -47.19
C GLN A 523 -1.38 -28.00 -46.30
N LEU A 524 -1.88 -28.68 -45.27
CA LEU A 524 -1.08 -29.38 -44.28
C LEU A 524 -0.17 -30.46 -44.91
N ALA A 525 -0.72 -31.30 -45.79
CA ALA A 525 0.00 -32.38 -46.47
C ALA A 525 0.12 -32.07 -47.97
N ASP A 526 1.15 -31.30 -48.32
CA ASP A 526 1.32 -30.79 -49.69
C ASP A 526 2.17 -31.74 -50.56
N MET A 527 3.13 -32.50 -49.98
CA MET A 527 3.95 -33.42 -50.77
C MET A 527 3.27 -34.77 -50.98
N TYR A 528 2.55 -35.31 -49.98
CA TYR A 528 1.89 -36.61 -50.06
C TYR A 528 0.45 -36.63 -49.48
N PRO A 529 -0.49 -35.80 -50.00
CA PRO A 529 -1.83 -35.63 -49.44
C PRO A 529 -2.65 -36.93 -49.33
N SER A 530 -2.51 -37.84 -50.29
CA SER A 530 -3.24 -39.12 -50.33
C SER A 530 -2.73 -40.14 -49.31
N ALA A 531 -1.56 -39.91 -48.72
CA ALA A 531 -0.93 -40.77 -47.73
C ALA A 531 -0.77 -40.10 -46.36
N PHE A 532 -1.43 -38.95 -46.13
CA PHE A 532 -1.39 -38.25 -44.84
C PHE A 532 -1.76 -39.18 -43.69
N ALA A 533 -0.90 -39.22 -42.66
CA ALA A 533 -1.07 -40.09 -41.51
C ALA A 533 -1.53 -39.30 -40.28
N GLU A 534 -0.77 -38.27 -39.91
CA GLU A 534 -1.01 -37.46 -38.70
C GLU A 534 -0.19 -36.16 -38.73
N ALA A 535 -0.47 -35.24 -37.82
CA ALA A 535 0.38 -34.08 -37.53
C ALA A 535 0.48 -33.85 -36.01
N LYS A 536 1.70 -33.64 -35.50
CA LYS A 536 1.96 -33.50 -34.05
C LYS A 536 2.68 -32.20 -33.72
N PRO A 537 2.38 -31.53 -32.57
CA PRO A 537 3.11 -30.35 -32.15
C PRO A 537 4.61 -30.58 -32.03
N THR A 538 5.41 -29.59 -32.43
CA THR A 538 6.88 -29.64 -32.27
C THR A 538 7.32 -29.20 -30.87
N ALA A 539 8.52 -29.60 -30.43
CA ALA A 539 9.04 -29.30 -29.09
C ALA A 539 9.26 -27.79 -28.83
N ASP A 540 9.34 -26.99 -29.88
CA ASP A 540 9.46 -25.53 -29.86
C ASP A 540 8.10 -24.82 -30.05
N SER A 541 6.98 -25.54 -30.19
CA SER A 541 5.66 -24.94 -30.35
C SER A 541 5.19 -24.26 -29.05
N PRO A 542 4.58 -23.06 -29.11
CA PRO A 542 3.97 -22.43 -27.95
C PRO A 542 2.88 -23.29 -27.30
N SER A 543 2.85 -23.30 -25.97
CA SER A 543 1.87 -24.05 -25.17
C SER A 543 0.49 -23.41 -25.12
N ASP A 544 0.37 -22.13 -25.50
CA ASP A 544 -0.87 -21.34 -25.48
C ASP A 544 -0.95 -20.46 -26.75
N GLY A 545 -2.11 -19.85 -27.01
CA GLY A 545 -2.38 -18.97 -28.14
C GLY A 545 -3.20 -19.62 -29.26
N PRO A 546 -3.68 -18.86 -30.26
CA PRO A 546 -4.59 -19.37 -31.29
C PRO A 546 -3.93 -20.26 -32.37
N TRP A 547 -2.60 -20.31 -32.44
CA TRP A 547 -1.86 -21.12 -33.42
C TRP A 547 -0.91 -22.12 -32.75
N VAL A 548 -0.69 -23.24 -33.44
CA VAL A 548 0.20 -24.33 -33.02
C VAL A 548 1.09 -24.75 -34.18
N LYS A 549 2.36 -25.04 -33.89
CA LYS A 549 3.35 -25.49 -34.87
C LYS A 549 3.39 -27.03 -34.88
N VAL A 550 3.10 -27.64 -36.01
CA VAL A 550 2.96 -29.09 -36.19
C VAL A 550 3.91 -29.65 -37.24
N GLN A 551 4.37 -30.88 -37.02
CA GLN A 551 5.10 -31.66 -38.02
C GLN A 551 4.10 -32.56 -38.77
N PRO A 552 3.79 -32.30 -40.05
CA PRO A 552 2.97 -33.19 -40.87
C PRO A 552 3.74 -34.49 -41.20
N MET A 553 3.01 -35.60 -41.25
CA MET A 553 3.55 -36.94 -41.46
C MET A 553 2.70 -37.73 -42.47
N TYR A 554 3.34 -38.58 -43.28
CA TYR A 554 2.69 -39.44 -44.26
C TYR A 554 3.10 -40.92 -44.08
N ARG A 555 2.28 -41.85 -44.58
CA ARG A 555 2.54 -43.31 -44.54
C ARG A 555 3.24 -43.74 -45.83
N SER A 556 4.47 -44.25 -45.71
CA SER A 556 5.30 -44.61 -46.87
C SER A 556 4.64 -45.72 -47.72
N PRO A 557 4.49 -45.53 -49.05
CA PRO A 557 3.92 -46.56 -49.94
C PRO A 557 4.88 -47.72 -50.26
N TRP A 558 6.17 -47.62 -49.91
CA TRP A 558 7.26 -48.46 -50.45
C TRP A 558 7.79 -49.52 -49.47
N GLY A 559 6.92 -50.16 -48.69
CA GLY A 559 7.20 -51.49 -48.10
C GLY A 559 7.68 -51.57 -46.65
N HIS A 560 7.75 -50.46 -45.92
CA HIS A 560 7.85 -50.48 -44.45
C HIS A 560 6.66 -49.71 -43.87
N HIS A 561 6.03 -50.18 -42.79
CA HIS A 561 4.86 -49.53 -42.15
C HIS A 561 5.20 -48.19 -41.45
N ASP A 562 6.31 -47.56 -41.84
CA ASP A 562 6.90 -46.41 -41.18
C ASP A 562 6.16 -45.12 -41.56
N ILE A 563 6.01 -44.24 -40.57
CA ILE A 563 5.41 -42.91 -40.71
C ILE A 563 6.57 -41.92 -40.83
N GLU A 564 6.63 -41.19 -41.94
CA GLU A 564 7.72 -40.29 -42.30
C GLU A 564 7.27 -38.82 -42.33
N ARG A 565 8.22 -37.89 -42.26
CA ARG A 565 7.93 -36.44 -42.27
C ARG A 565 7.52 -35.96 -43.66
N ASP A 566 6.38 -35.30 -43.76
CA ASP A 566 5.89 -34.64 -44.98
C ASP A 566 6.43 -33.19 -45.04
N GLY A 567 7.74 -33.05 -45.21
CA GLY A 567 8.42 -31.76 -45.28
C GLY A 567 8.66 -31.08 -43.91
N SER A 568 8.84 -29.75 -43.93
CA SER A 568 9.13 -28.93 -42.74
C SER A 568 7.89 -28.72 -41.86
N PRO A 569 8.06 -28.43 -40.56
CA PRO A 569 6.95 -28.03 -39.70
C PRO A 569 6.19 -26.81 -40.22
N VAL A 570 4.88 -26.80 -40.00
CA VAL A 570 3.95 -25.73 -40.42
C VAL A 570 3.07 -25.30 -39.24
N TRP A 571 2.45 -24.13 -39.34
CA TRP A 571 1.46 -23.66 -38.37
C TRP A 571 0.05 -24.00 -38.83
N ILE A 572 -0.84 -24.31 -37.90
CA ILE A 572 -2.28 -24.42 -38.11
C ILE A 572 -3.02 -23.69 -37.00
N GLU A 573 -4.31 -23.40 -37.20
CA GLU A 573 -5.20 -22.98 -36.13
C GLU A 573 -5.27 -24.06 -35.05
N ARG A 574 -5.11 -23.68 -33.79
CA ARG A 574 -5.04 -24.63 -32.68
C ARG A 574 -6.33 -25.45 -32.55
N ASP A 575 -7.49 -24.85 -32.78
CA ASP A 575 -8.80 -25.52 -32.71
C ASP A 575 -8.98 -26.61 -33.78
N LYS A 576 -8.17 -26.59 -34.85
CA LYS A 576 -8.19 -27.62 -35.90
C LYS A 576 -7.33 -28.83 -35.56
N LEU A 577 -6.44 -28.74 -34.57
CA LEU A 577 -5.47 -29.79 -34.23
C LEU A 577 -6.14 -31.16 -33.94
N ALA A 578 -7.30 -31.16 -33.31
CA ALA A 578 -8.02 -32.39 -32.95
C ALA A 578 -8.67 -33.10 -34.16
N GLN A 579 -8.83 -32.40 -35.28
CA GLN A 579 -9.55 -32.88 -36.47
C GLN A 579 -8.75 -32.62 -37.76
N VAL A 580 -7.42 -32.68 -37.67
CA VAL A 580 -6.54 -32.41 -38.82
C VAL A 580 -6.75 -33.42 -39.95
N THR A 581 -6.84 -32.89 -41.16
CA THR A 581 -6.86 -33.63 -42.43
C THR A 581 -5.74 -33.13 -43.35
N ALA A 582 -5.43 -33.87 -44.41
CA ALA A 582 -4.43 -33.48 -45.42
C ALA A 582 -4.68 -32.06 -45.98
N THR A 583 -5.96 -31.68 -46.12
CA THR A 583 -6.40 -30.41 -46.69
C THR A 583 -6.54 -29.28 -45.65
N THR A 584 -6.16 -29.49 -44.40
CA THR A 584 -6.23 -28.45 -43.36
C THR A 584 -5.42 -27.24 -43.81
N PRO A 585 -5.98 -26.02 -43.77
CA PRO A 585 -5.22 -24.80 -44.06
C PRO A 585 -4.02 -24.68 -43.12
N ALA A 586 -2.85 -24.38 -43.70
CA ALA A 586 -1.60 -24.29 -42.95
C ALA A 586 -0.75 -23.11 -43.41
N TRP A 587 0.16 -22.68 -42.55
CA TRP A 587 1.12 -21.63 -42.83
C TRP A 587 2.55 -22.14 -42.72
N SER A 588 3.37 -21.87 -43.74
CA SER A 588 4.81 -22.19 -43.69
C SER A 588 5.58 -21.30 -42.71
N ARG A 589 5.00 -20.16 -42.30
CA ARG A 589 5.55 -19.20 -41.33
C ARG A 589 4.50 -18.85 -40.28
N PHE A 590 4.89 -18.14 -39.22
CA PHE A 590 3.92 -17.71 -38.21
C PHE A 590 2.78 -16.87 -38.86
N PRO A 591 1.50 -17.11 -38.52
CA PRO A 591 0.37 -16.51 -39.25
C PRO A 591 0.20 -15.00 -39.07
N LEU A 592 0.74 -14.41 -38.00
CA LEU A 592 0.79 -12.95 -37.83
C LEU A 592 2.11 -12.42 -38.35
N GLN A 593 2.06 -11.37 -39.18
CA GLN A 593 3.25 -10.72 -39.71
C GLN A 593 3.12 -9.20 -39.62
N VAL A 594 4.14 -8.55 -39.05
CA VAL A 594 4.15 -7.09 -38.83
C VAL A 594 4.07 -6.31 -40.15
N ASN A 595 4.76 -6.80 -41.18
CA ASN A 595 4.71 -6.22 -42.53
C ASN A 595 3.35 -6.38 -43.22
N ALA A 596 2.47 -7.24 -42.71
CA ALA A 596 1.10 -7.41 -43.15
C ALA A 596 0.11 -6.55 -42.33
N ALA A 597 0.59 -5.54 -41.59
CA ALA A 597 -0.25 -4.58 -40.85
C ALA A 597 -1.19 -3.83 -41.80
N ASN A 598 -2.36 -4.43 -42.04
CA ASN A 598 -3.45 -3.91 -42.85
C ASN A 598 -4.67 -3.55 -42.00
N GLY A 599 -4.59 -3.76 -40.68
CA GLY A 599 -5.69 -3.63 -39.76
C GLY A 599 -5.94 -2.22 -39.27
N PRO A 600 -6.70 -2.09 -38.17
CA PRO A 600 -7.13 -0.79 -37.66
C PRO A 600 -5.94 0.05 -37.21
N THR A 601 -6.11 1.36 -37.33
CA THR A 601 -5.16 2.34 -36.82
C THR A 601 -5.68 2.85 -35.48
N SER A 602 -4.82 2.88 -34.45
CA SER A 602 -5.18 3.53 -33.18
C SER A 602 -5.11 5.03 -33.35
N ASP A 603 -6.17 5.73 -32.97
CA ASP A 603 -6.26 7.20 -33.04
C ASP A 603 -5.88 7.89 -31.73
N PHE A 604 -5.44 7.10 -30.75
CA PHE A 604 -5.20 7.49 -29.37
C PHE A 604 -3.86 6.98 -28.88
N ILE A 605 -3.38 7.54 -27.77
CA ILE A 605 -2.25 6.94 -27.07
C ILE A 605 -2.83 5.89 -26.14
N GLU A 606 -2.39 4.65 -26.30
CA GLU A 606 -2.78 3.56 -25.42
C GLU A 606 -1.58 3.09 -24.63
N THR A 607 -1.77 2.87 -23.34
CA THR A 607 -0.73 2.37 -22.45
C THR A 607 -1.18 1.08 -21.81
N HIS A 608 -0.30 0.09 -21.78
CA HIS A 608 -0.58 -1.21 -21.20
C HIS A 608 0.63 -1.68 -20.42
N THR A 609 0.45 -2.06 -19.16
CA THR A 609 1.54 -2.70 -18.42
C THR A 609 1.78 -4.11 -18.94
N ARG A 610 2.96 -4.66 -18.68
CA ARG A 610 3.20 -6.08 -18.98
C ARG A 610 2.23 -7.00 -18.23
N ALA A 611 1.86 -6.68 -16.99
CA ALA A 611 0.90 -7.48 -16.23
C ALA A 611 -0.50 -7.46 -16.88
N GLU A 612 -0.92 -6.32 -17.43
CA GLU A 612 -2.18 -6.20 -18.17
C GLU A 612 -2.16 -7.03 -19.46
N LEU A 613 -1.10 -6.90 -20.26
CA LEU A 613 -0.96 -7.63 -21.53
C LEU A 613 -0.85 -9.15 -21.32
N GLU A 614 -0.10 -9.56 -20.30
CA GLU A 614 0.00 -10.97 -19.90
C GLU A 614 -1.25 -11.47 -19.18
N GLY A 615 -2.12 -10.58 -18.69
CA GLY A 615 -3.42 -10.90 -18.11
C GLY A 615 -4.54 -11.11 -19.13
N LEU A 616 -4.30 -10.83 -20.42
CA LEU A 616 -5.28 -11.03 -21.49
C LEU A 616 -5.61 -12.52 -21.70
N ASP A 617 -6.77 -12.79 -22.32
CA ASP A 617 -7.21 -14.14 -22.67
C ASP A 617 -6.20 -14.85 -23.59
N GLY A 618 -6.07 -16.17 -23.49
CA GLY A 618 -5.16 -16.96 -24.33
C GLY A 618 -5.42 -16.79 -25.83
N ARG A 619 -6.67 -16.57 -26.26
CA ARG A 619 -7.02 -16.29 -27.67
C ARG A 619 -6.53 -14.92 -28.16
N ASP A 620 -6.18 -14.05 -27.22
CA ASP A 620 -5.77 -12.67 -27.39
C ASP A 620 -4.25 -12.51 -27.12
N ARG A 621 -3.52 -13.62 -26.98
CA ARG A 621 -2.06 -13.65 -26.85
C ARG A 621 -1.45 -14.68 -27.80
N ALA A 622 -0.27 -14.41 -28.34
CA ALA A 622 0.46 -15.38 -29.13
C ALA A 622 1.98 -15.20 -29.02
N VAL A 623 2.74 -16.23 -29.40
CA VAL A 623 4.20 -16.20 -29.47
C VAL A 623 4.64 -16.71 -30.83
N ASP A 624 5.47 -15.95 -31.53
CA ASP A 624 5.96 -16.33 -32.86
C ASP A 624 7.19 -17.25 -32.81
N ASP A 625 7.68 -17.62 -33.99
CA ASP A 625 8.84 -18.51 -34.17
C ASP A 625 10.16 -17.91 -33.67
N GLN A 626 10.21 -16.60 -33.41
CA GLN A 626 11.36 -15.90 -32.84
C GLN A 626 11.21 -15.69 -31.33
N GLY A 627 10.12 -16.19 -30.73
CA GLY A 627 9.81 -16.00 -29.32
C GLY A 627 9.25 -14.60 -29.00
N HIS A 628 8.90 -13.80 -30.00
CA HIS A 628 8.26 -12.51 -29.77
C HIS A 628 6.80 -12.68 -29.40
N ARG A 629 6.34 -11.87 -28.45
CA ARG A 629 4.96 -11.86 -27.97
C ARG A 629 4.07 -10.99 -28.83
N TRP A 630 2.81 -11.38 -28.90
CA TRP A 630 1.74 -10.70 -29.62
C TRP A 630 0.52 -10.61 -28.72
N TRP A 631 -0.17 -9.47 -28.75
CA TRP A 631 -1.38 -9.23 -27.97
C TRP A 631 -2.49 -8.67 -28.86
N ARG A 632 -3.74 -9.08 -28.60
CA ARG A 632 -4.95 -8.54 -29.24
C ARG A 632 -5.79 -7.83 -28.20
N PHE A 633 -6.16 -6.58 -28.47
CA PHE A 633 -7.02 -5.80 -27.59
C PHE A 633 -7.85 -4.81 -28.41
N ASP A 634 -8.82 -4.19 -27.74
CA ASP A 634 -9.69 -3.18 -28.33
C ASP A 634 -8.91 -1.90 -28.63
N VAL A 635 -9.05 -1.44 -29.87
CA VAL A 635 -8.44 -0.24 -30.44
C VAL A 635 -9.54 0.74 -30.84
N GLY A 636 -9.36 2.00 -30.46
CA GLY A 636 -10.21 3.10 -30.92
C GLY A 636 -9.77 3.61 -32.30
N THR A 637 -10.64 3.55 -33.30
CA THR A 637 -10.36 3.99 -34.68
C THR A 637 -10.81 5.43 -34.96
N ALA A 638 -10.29 6.02 -36.04
CA ALA A 638 -10.66 7.36 -36.53
C ALA A 638 -12.15 7.57 -36.80
N ASP A 639 -12.89 6.51 -37.14
CA ASP A 639 -14.34 6.57 -37.33
C ASP A 639 -15.13 6.43 -36.02
N GLY A 640 -14.45 6.40 -34.87
CA GLY A 640 -15.05 6.44 -33.55
C GLY A 640 -15.61 5.12 -33.05
N LYS A 641 -15.23 4.02 -33.71
CA LYS A 641 -15.63 2.65 -33.38
C LYS A 641 -14.54 1.97 -32.57
N SER A 642 -14.96 0.92 -31.86
CA SER A 642 -14.02 -0.03 -31.25
C SER A 642 -13.90 -1.23 -32.17
N THR A 643 -12.67 -1.68 -32.37
CA THR A 643 -12.34 -2.88 -33.13
C THR A 643 -11.13 -3.53 -32.50
N THR A 644 -10.84 -4.78 -32.81
CA THR A 644 -9.68 -5.48 -32.24
C THR A 644 -8.53 -5.52 -33.24
N GLY A 645 -7.30 -5.45 -32.75
CA GLY A 645 -6.10 -5.61 -33.57
C GLY A 645 -4.99 -6.30 -32.82
N TRP A 646 -4.11 -7.01 -33.55
CA TRP A 646 -2.90 -7.62 -33.01
C TRP A 646 -1.71 -6.66 -33.06
N LEU A 647 -0.95 -6.64 -31.98
CA LEU A 647 0.27 -5.87 -31.81
C LEU A 647 1.40 -6.80 -31.33
N SER A 648 2.55 -6.76 -32.02
CA SER A 648 3.77 -7.46 -31.58
C SER A 648 4.53 -6.65 -30.52
N GLN A 649 5.35 -7.31 -29.70
CA GLN A 649 6.21 -6.65 -28.72
C GLN A 649 7.20 -5.63 -29.29
N ASN A 650 7.55 -5.78 -30.58
CA ASN A 650 8.49 -4.93 -31.31
C ASN A 650 7.77 -4.21 -32.48
N HIS A 651 6.48 -3.94 -32.34
CA HIS A 651 5.64 -3.44 -33.43
C HIS A 651 5.97 -1.96 -33.77
N PRO A 652 6.11 -1.60 -35.05
CA PRO A 652 6.29 -0.21 -35.48
C PRO A 652 5.14 0.68 -34.98
N GLY A 653 5.49 1.78 -34.30
CA GLY A 653 4.50 2.66 -33.66
C GLY A 653 4.24 2.35 -32.19
N SER A 654 4.76 1.24 -31.67
CA SER A 654 4.79 0.94 -30.24
C SER A 654 6.20 1.02 -29.66
N GLU A 655 6.31 1.36 -28.38
CA GLU A 655 7.57 1.30 -27.65
C GLU A 655 7.33 0.98 -26.17
N TRP A 656 8.27 0.25 -25.56
CA TRP A 656 8.30 0.11 -24.11
C TRP A 656 8.90 1.37 -23.50
N VAL A 657 8.19 1.98 -22.57
CA VAL A 657 8.58 3.19 -21.84
C VAL A 657 8.59 2.94 -20.34
N SER A 658 9.32 3.78 -19.62
CA SER A 658 9.30 3.75 -18.17
C SER A 658 7.99 4.36 -17.64
N PRO A 659 7.42 3.84 -16.56
CA PRO A 659 6.27 4.46 -15.90
C PRO A 659 6.56 5.89 -15.42
N TRP A 660 7.82 6.24 -15.18
CA TRP A 660 8.27 7.58 -14.84
C TRP A 660 8.21 8.58 -16.00
N ALA A 661 7.95 8.12 -17.22
CA ALA A 661 7.61 8.99 -18.35
C ALA A 661 6.17 9.50 -18.27
N TRP A 662 5.35 8.92 -17.38
CA TRP A 662 3.92 9.19 -17.26
C TRP A 662 3.23 9.12 -18.63
N PRO A 663 3.34 7.98 -19.34
CA PRO A 663 2.83 7.86 -20.69
C PRO A 663 1.31 8.05 -20.72
N GLY A 664 0.82 8.85 -21.66
CA GLY A 664 -0.59 9.25 -21.77
C GLY A 664 -1.00 10.39 -20.84
N PHE A 665 -0.34 10.59 -19.70
CA PHE A 665 -0.76 11.63 -18.75
C PHE A 665 -0.55 13.05 -19.26
N GLU A 666 -1.52 13.94 -19.00
CA GLU A 666 -1.42 15.34 -19.37
C GLU A 666 -2.06 16.26 -18.33
N VAL A 667 -1.47 17.43 -18.11
CA VAL A 667 -2.01 18.42 -17.18
C VAL A 667 -3.06 19.27 -17.90
N VAL A 668 -4.23 19.41 -17.29
CA VAL A 668 -5.33 20.22 -17.80
C VAL A 668 -5.81 21.18 -16.72
N ASP A 669 -5.80 22.47 -17.03
CA ASP A 669 -6.23 23.51 -16.10
C ASP A 669 -7.75 23.74 -16.16
N ALA A 670 -8.40 23.69 -15.01
CA ALA A 670 -9.83 23.97 -14.85
C ALA A 670 -10.11 25.17 -13.93
N THR A 671 -9.07 25.87 -13.46
CA THR A 671 -9.21 26.96 -12.48
C THR A 671 -10.01 28.16 -13.00
N GLY A 672 -10.13 28.30 -14.32
CA GLY A 672 -11.01 29.28 -14.95
C GLY A 672 -12.51 28.95 -14.93
N ILE A 673 -12.91 27.79 -14.40
CA ILE A 673 -14.32 27.37 -14.34
C ILE A 673 -14.94 27.81 -13.01
N ALA A 674 -15.82 28.80 -13.05
CA ALA A 674 -16.65 29.18 -11.91
C ALA A 674 -17.81 28.18 -11.70
N LEU A 675 -18.08 27.80 -10.44
CA LEU A 675 -19.15 26.83 -10.12
C LEU A 675 -20.54 27.30 -10.58
N THR A 676 -20.83 28.60 -10.49
CA THR A 676 -22.11 29.16 -10.98
C THR A 676 -22.28 28.96 -12.47
N ASP A 677 -21.22 29.20 -13.26
CA ASP A 677 -21.26 29.03 -14.71
C ASP A 677 -21.33 27.53 -15.07
N ALA A 678 -20.61 26.68 -14.34
CA ALA A 678 -20.66 25.23 -14.50
C ALA A 678 -22.07 24.68 -14.18
N PHE A 679 -22.71 25.18 -13.13
CA PHE A 679 -24.08 24.80 -12.75
C PHE A 679 -25.09 25.22 -13.82
N GLN A 680 -25.03 26.49 -14.25
CA GLN A 680 -25.87 27.01 -15.33
C GLN A 680 -25.71 26.19 -16.61
N ARG A 681 -24.47 25.88 -16.99
CA ARG A 681 -24.20 24.99 -18.11
C ARG A 681 -24.84 23.63 -17.89
N ASN A 682 -24.65 23.02 -16.72
CA ASN A 682 -25.21 21.71 -16.42
C ASN A 682 -26.73 21.69 -16.60
N LEU A 683 -27.44 22.71 -16.11
CA LEU A 683 -28.89 22.83 -16.30
C LEU A 683 -29.27 22.88 -17.78
N VAL A 684 -28.53 23.64 -18.61
CA VAL A 684 -28.78 23.73 -20.05
C VAL A 684 -28.51 22.41 -20.76
N VAL A 685 -27.35 21.78 -20.53
CA VAL A 685 -26.94 20.59 -21.29
C VAL A 685 -27.67 19.32 -20.88
N THR A 686 -28.24 19.28 -19.67
CA THR A 686 -29.09 18.17 -19.20
C THR A 686 -30.57 18.38 -19.53
N GLY A 687 -30.95 19.55 -20.05
CA GLY A 687 -32.35 19.90 -20.34
C GLY A 687 -33.17 20.28 -19.11
N SER A 688 -32.52 20.57 -17.98
CA SER A 688 -33.16 21.02 -16.73
C SER A 688 -33.48 22.53 -16.73
N ALA A 689 -32.89 23.29 -17.65
CA ALA A 689 -33.21 24.69 -17.90
C ALA A 689 -34.37 24.82 -18.89
N ASP A 690 -35.31 25.74 -18.62
CA ASP A 690 -36.32 26.12 -19.61
C ASP A 690 -35.71 26.97 -20.75
N TRP A 691 -36.52 27.34 -21.74
CA TRP A 691 -36.04 28.08 -22.91
C TRP A 691 -35.57 29.52 -22.59
N GLN A 692 -36.15 30.17 -21.57
CA GLN A 692 -35.75 31.52 -21.15
C GLN A 692 -34.43 31.46 -20.40
N GLU A 693 -34.30 30.50 -19.49
CA GLU A 693 -33.07 30.22 -18.76
C GLU A 693 -31.94 29.82 -19.70
N ALA A 694 -32.19 28.94 -20.67
CA ALA A 694 -31.21 28.57 -21.67
C ALA A 694 -30.72 29.79 -22.47
N GLY A 695 -31.61 30.75 -22.76
CA GLY A 695 -31.24 32.04 -23.35
C GLY A 695 -30.36 32.88 -22.42
N LYS A 696 -30.70 32.96 -21.13
CA LYS A 696 -29.97 33.71 -20.10
C LYS A 696 -28.58 33.12 -19.81
N TYR A 697 -28.45 31.81 -19.83
CA TYR A 697 -27.23 31.08 -19.46
C TYR A 697 -26.28 30.85 -20.63
N LYS A 698 -26.61 31.35 -21.82
CA LYS A 698 -25.82 31.15 -23.04
C LYS A 698 -24.35 31.55 -22.88
N GLU A 699 -24.07 32.72 -22.30
CA GLU A 699 -22.68 33.18 -22.13
C GLU A 699 -21.89 32.33 -21.13
N ALA A 700 -22.54 31.86 -20.05
CA ALA A 700 -21.91 30.96 -19.09
C ALA A 700 -21.58 29.59 -19.73
N VAL A 701 -22.50 29.06 -20.53
CA VAL A 701 -22.27 27.85 -21.34
C VAL A 701 -21.07 28.04 -22.27
N GLU A 702 -21.00 29.15 -22.99
CA GLU A 702 -19.89 29.46 -23.90
C GLU A 702 -18.55 29.58 -23.17
N ARG A 703 -18.51 30.26 -22.02
CA ARG A 703 -17.29 30.38 -21.19
C ARG A 703 -16.79 29.02 -20.70
N VAL A 704 -17.68 28.19 -20.17
CA VAL A 704 -17.30 26.87 -19.64
C VAL A 704 -16.89 25.93 -20.77
N ASN A 705 -17.61 25.90 -21.90
CA ASN A 705 -17.20 25.12 -23.08
C ASN A 705 -15.83 25.59 -23.64
N ALA A 706 -15.51 26.87 -23.51
CA ALA A 706 -14.22 27.41 -23.95
C ALA A 706 -13.04 27.08 -23.01
N SER A 707 -13.30 26.52 -21.82
CA SER A 707 -12.26 26.16 -20.85
C SER A 707 -11.35 25.03 -21.38
N PRO A 708 -10.08 24.95 -20.93
CA PRO A 708 -9.16 23.90 -21.38
C PRO A 708 -9.70 22.49 -21.09
N LEU A 709 -10.30 22.29 -19.91
CA LEU A 709 -10.92 21.01 -19.54
C LEU A 709 -12.01 20.58 -20.50
N LEU A 710 -13.00 21.45 -20.73
CA LEU A 710 -14.14 21.08 -21.56
C LEU A 710 -13.71 20.89 -23.01
N ARG A 711 -12.83 21.74 -23.56
CA ARG A 711 -12.30 21.54 -24.91
C ARG A 711 -11.60 20.20 -25.07
N ARG A 712 -10.80 19.79 -24.08
CA ARG A 712 -10.10 18.50 -24.14
C ARG A 712 -11.09 17.33 -24.07
N LEU A 713 -12.06 17.39 -23.16
CA LEU A 713 -13.09 16.36 -23.06
C LEU A 713 -13.99 16.30 -24.31
N GLU A 714 -14.33 17.44 -24.92
CA GLU A 714 -15.05 17.51 -26.20
C GLU A 714 -14.25 16.86 -27.33
N GLN A 715 -12.92 17.06 -27.36
CA GLN A 715 -12.03 16.40 -28.32
C GLN A 715 -11.95 14.88 -28.10
N VAL A 716 -11.91 14.42 -26.85
CA VAL A 716 -11.88 12.99 -26.51
C VAL A 716 -13.21 12.32 -26.85
N LEU A 717 -14.32 12.89 -26.37
CA LEU A 717 -15.67 12.33 -26.55
C LEU A 717 -16.21 12.49 -27.97
N GLY A 718 -15.90 13.60 -28.65
CA GLY A 718 -16.37 13.90 -30.00
C GLY A 718 -15.83 12.92 -31.06
N LYS A 719 -14.81 12.15 -30.73
CA LYS A 719 -14.31 11.06 -31.58
C LYS A 719 -15.18 9.82 -31.53
N HIS A 720 -16.03 9.61 -30.53
CA HIS A 720 -16.81 8.38 -30.38
C HIS A 720 -18.18 8.44 -31.09
N VAL A 721 -18.54 7.36 -31.81
CA VAL A 721 -19.88 7.20 -32.40
C VAL A 721 -20.80 6.49 -31.40
N ARG A 722 -21.75 7.23 -30.82
CA ARG A 722 -22.77 6.70 -29.90
C ARG A 722 -23.99 6.17 -30.65
N LYS A 723 -24.61 5.14 -30.09
CA LYS A 723 -25.88 4.57 -30.57
C LYS A 723 -26.98 4.77 -29.53
N ASP A 724 -28.21 4.97 -29.97
CA ASP A 724 -29.37 5.00 -29.08
C ASP A 724 -29.72 3.59 -28.56
N THR A 725 -30.73 3.49 -27.69
CA THR A 725 -31.22 2.22 -27.15
C THR A 725 -31.74 1.24 -28.22
N TYR A 726 -31.96 1.71 -29.45
CA TYR A 726 -32.39 0.92 -30.61
C TYR A 726 -31.22 0.63 -31.57
N GLY A 727 -29.98 0.97 -31.20
CA GLY A 727 -28.78 0.71 -31.99
C GLY A 727 -28.55 1.67 -33.16
N ARG A 728 -29.30 2.77 -33.26
CA ARG A 728 -29.14 3.77 -34.33
C ARG A 728 -28.03 4.75 -33.99
N GLU A 729 -27.17 5.04 -34.97
CA GLU A 729 -26.13 6.05 -34.81
C GLU A 729 -26.74 7.43 -34.56
N LEU A 730 -26.16 8.12 -33.59
CA LEU A 730 -26.65 9.39 -33.11
C LEU A 730 -25.93 10.57 -33.78
N PRO A 731 -26.60 11.73 -34.01
CA PRO A 731 -25.98 12.87 -34.71
C PRO A 731 -24.76 13.44 -33.96
N LYS A 732 -23.60 13.57 -34.63
CA LYS A 732 -22.33 14.00 -34.01
C LYS A 732 -22.41 15.28 -33.17
N ASN A 733 -23.24 16.26 -33.56
CA ASN A 733 -23.36 17.56 -32.90
C ASN A 733 -24.07 17.54 -31.53
N LYS A 734 -24.86 16.49 -31.23
CA LYS A 734 -25.59 16.39 -29.96
C LYS A 734 -24.80 15.64 -28.88
N TYR A 735 -23.72 14.94 -29.27
CA TYR A 735 -22.98 14.01 -28.40
C TYR A 735 -21.52 14.41 -28.15
N SER A 736 -21.03 15.51 -28.76
CA SER A 736 -19.84 16.22 -28.27
C SER A 736 -20.09 16.93 -26.94
N ILE A 737 -21.33 16.99 -26.47
CA ILE A 737 -21.69 17.67 -25.22
C ILE A 737 -21.16 16.88 -24.02
N VAL A 738 -20.14 17.44 -23.38
CA VAL A 738 -19.53 16.86 -22.18
C VAL A 738 -20.51 16.94 -21.01
N THR A 739 -20.86 15.76 -20.47
CA THR A 739 -21.65 15.58 -19.25
C THR A 739 -21.07 14.40 -18.47
N ALA A 740 -21.33 14.34 -17.16
CA ALA A 740 -20.98 13.18 -16.33
C ALA A 740 -21.48 11.86 -16.94
N ARG A 741 -22.71 11.83 -17.46
CA ARG A 741 -23.26 10.64 -18.14
C ARG A 741 -22.51 10.27 -19.42
N ALA A 742 -22.04 11.25 -20.18
CA ALA A 742 -21.19 10.98 -21.33
C ALA A 742 -19.83 10.39 -20.93
N LEU A 743 -19.23 10.87 -19.83
CA LEU A 743 -18.00 10.30 -19.26
C LEU A 743 -18.23 8.87 -18.76
N GLN A 744 -19.32 8.62 -18.04
CA GLN A 744 -19.73 7.29 -17.58
C GLN A 744 -19.82 6.29 -18.74
N GLU A 745 -20.45 6.67 -19.85
CA GLU A 745 -20.54 5.80 -21.02
C GLU A 745 -19.19 5.60 -21.69
N ALA A 746 -18.35 6.64 -21.72
CA ALA A 746 -16.98 6.55 -22.24
C ALA A 746 -16.10 5.60 -21.42
N MET A 747 -16.35 5.45 -20.11
CA MET A 747 -15.65 4.48 -19.25
C MET A 747 -15.85 3.02 -19.71
N ARG A 748 -16.86 2.72 -20.54
CA ARG A 748 -17.06 1.37 -21.12
C ARG A 748 -16.07 1.05 -22.23
N LEU A 749 -15.39 2.05 -22.77
CA LEU A 749 -14.49 1.91 -23.91
C LEU A 749 -13.05 2.08 -23.41
N PRO A 750 -12.23 1.01 -23.41
CA PRO A 750 -10.90 1.04 -22.81
C PRO A 750 -10.00 2.20 -23.25
N TRP A 751 -10.05 2.55 -24.54
CA TRP A 751 -9.26 3.63 -25.13
C TRP A 751 -9.75 5.03 -24.69
N LEU A 752 -11.05 5.26 -24.53
CA LEU A 752 -11.57 6.52 -23.96
C LEU A 752 -11.32 6.62 -22.46
N ALA A 753 -11.52 5.51 -21.73
CA ALA A 753 -11.28 5.45 -20.30
C ALA A 753 -9.82 5.77 -19.98
N SER A 754 -8.89 5.24 -20.79
CA SER A 754 -7.46 5.59 -20.76
C SER A 754 -7.25 7.10 -20.94
N GLU A 755 -7.78 7.72 -22.00
CA GLU A 755 -7.58 9.17 -22.24
C GLU A 755 -8.14 10.04 -21.12
N ILE A 756 -9.33 9.73 -20.60
CA ILE A 756 -9.98 10.51 -19.53
C ILE A 756 -9.25 10.34 -18.19
N SER A 757 -8.85 9.12 -17.84
CA SER A 757 -8.19 8.82 -16.57
C SER A 757 -6.71 9.27 -16.53
N HIS A 758 -6.10 9.55 -17.67
CA HIS A 758 -4.76 10.12 -17.77
C HIS A 758 -4.74 11.65 -17.65
N LEU A 759 -5.89 12.32 -17.57
CA LEU A 759 -5.89 13.74 -17.26
C LEU A 759 -5.41 13.97 -15.83
N ILE A 760 -4.57 14.99 -15.65
CA ILE A 760 -4.15 15.54 -14.37
C ILE A 760 -4.82 16.90 -14.23
N LEU A 761 -5.88 16.97 -13.44
CA LEU A 761 -6.75 18.12 -13.34
C LEU A 761 -6.15 19.13 -12.35
N ARG A 762 -5.83 20.35 -12.79
CA ARG A 762 -5.50 21.45 -11.88
C ARG A 762 -6.77 22.21 -11.51
N TYR A 763 -7.23 22.06 -10.26
CA TYR A 763 -8.44 22.72 -9.76
C TYR A 763 -8.43 22.87 -8.23
N GLU A 764 -9.29 23.74 -7.72
CA GLU A 764 -9.52 23.91 -6.28
C GLU A 764 -10.23 22.68 -5.69
N SER A 765 -9.64 22.05 -4.68
CA SER A 765 -10.21 20.88 -4.00
C SER A 765 -11.61 21.17 -3.41
N GLU A 766 -12.48 20.17 -3.43
CA GLU A 766 -13.85 20.25 -2.90
C GLU A 766 -13.87 20.36 -1.37
N TRP A 767 -12.80 19.90 -0.72
CA TRP A 767 -12.65 19.80 0.74
C TRP A 767 -12.07 21.07 1.38
N SER A 768 -11.99 22.15 0.61
CA SER A 768 -11.40 23.43 0.99
C SER A 768 -12.10 24.60 0.28
N GLY A 769 -11.56 25.80 0.48
CA GLY A 769 -11.97 27.01 -0.21
C GLY A 769 -13.04 27.83 0.51
N ASN A 770 -13.33 29.00 -0.05
CA ASN A 770 -14.33 29.92 0.49
C ASN A 770 -15.76 29.42 0.20
N MET A 771 -16.62 29.35 1.24
CA MET A 771 -18.03 28.94 1.08
C MET A 771 -18.83 29.81 0.11
N GLY A 772 -18.42 31.06 -0.13
CA GLY A 772 -19.04 31.97 -1.07
C GLY A 772 -19.19 31.40 -2.49
N ARG A 773 -18.31 30.48 -2.93
CA ARG A 773 -18.45 29.80 -4.23
C ARG A 773 -19.67 28.88 -4.29
N TRP A 774 -20.01 28.24 -3.17
CA TRP A 774 -21.18 27.38 -3.03
C TRP A 774 -22.44 28.22 -2.81
N GLU A 775 -22.36 29.24 -1.96
CA GLU A 775 -23.47 30.18 -1.71
C GLU A 775 -23.89 30.95 -2.97
N ALA A 776 -22.96 31.20 -3.89
CA ALA A 776 -23.25 31.84 -5.17
C ALA A 776 -24.20 31.03 -6.08
N ILE A 777 -24.37 29.72 -5.83
CA ILE A 777 -25.31 28.86 -6.55
C ILE A 777 -26.74 29.04 -6.02
N THR A 778 -26.93 29.47 -4.77
CA THR A 778 -28.25 29.57 -4.11
C THR A 778 -29.32 30.30 -4.94
N PRO A 779 -29.05 31.44 -5.62
CA PRO A 779 -30.03 32.11 -6.47
C PRO A 779 -30.50 31.29 -7.68
N LEU A 780 -29.78 30.24 -8.06
CA LEU A 780 -30.06 29.39 -9.22
C LEU A 780 -30.91 28.15 -8.87
N MET A 781 -31.14 27.87 -7.58
CA MET A 781 -31.78 26.62 -7.12
C MET A 781 -33.31 26.61 -7.22
N ARG A 782 -33.94 27.71 -7.65
CA ARG A 782 -35.40 27.83 -7.85
C ARG A 782 -36.21 27.31 -6.65
N HIS A 783 -37.05 26.30 -6.89
CA HIS A 783 -37.89 25.64 -5.90
C HIS A 783 -37.10 24.74 -4.94
N ALA A 784 -35.83 24.43 -5.18
CA ALA A 784 -34.98 23.61 -4.31
C ALA A 784 -34.07 24.46 -3.41
N ARG A 785 -34.33 25.77 -3.30
CA ARG A 785 -33.45 26.72 -2.60
C ARG A 785 -33.23 26.35 -1.13
N GLN A 786 -34.29 26.00 -0.40
CA GLN A 786 -34.14 25.68 1.03
C GLN A 786 -33.35 24.38 1.23
N ASN A 787 -33.59 23.37 0.38
CA ASN A 787 -32.79 22.14 0.40
C ASN A 787 -31.33 22.39 0.07
N TRP A 788 -31.05 23.31 -0.86
CA TRP A 788 -29.67 23.72 -1.15
C TRP A 788 -29.01 24.43 0.02
N GLU A 789 -29.72 25.31 0.73
CA GLU A 789 -29.19 25.96 1.92
C GLU A 789 -28.82 24.93 3.01
N CYS A 790 -29.61 23.85 3.15
CA CYS A 790 -29.23 22.69 3.97
C CYS A 790 -27.98 21.98 3.41
N GLU A 791 -27.90 21.75 2.11
CA GLU A 791 -26.75 21.10 1.47
C GLU A 791 -25.44 21.89 1.66
N VAL A 792 -25.51 23.22 1.59
CA VAL A 792 -24.37 24.12 1.86
C VAL A 792 -23.84 23.92 3.29
N GLN A 793 -24.71 23.65 4.28
CA GLN A 793 -24.28 23.33 5.65
C GLN A 793 -23.52 22.00 5.72
N ARG A 794 -23.95 21.00 4.94
CA ARG A 794 -23.22 19.73 4.83
C ARG A 794 -21.87 19.94 4.15
N ILE A 795 -21.81 20.69 3.05
CA ILE A 795 -20.56 21.01 2.34
C ILE A 795 -19.58 21.70 3.29
N HIS A 796 -20.02 22.69 4.07
CA HIS A 796 -19.17 23.33 5.08
C HIS A 796 -18.61 22.34 6.10
N LYS A 797 -19.41 21.36 6.56
CA LYS A 797 -18.96 20.32 7.50
C LYS A 797 -18.01 19.28 6.88
N LEU A 798 -17.98 19.17 5.55
CA LEU A 798 -17.06 18.28 4.82
C LEU A 798 -15.70 18.95 4.57
N GLN A 799 -15.57 20.26 4.72
CA GLN A 799 -14.30 20.96 4.57
C GLN A 799 -13.41 20.71 5.80
N TRP A 800 -12.26 20.06 5.58
CA TRP A 800 -11.27 19.75 6.62
C TRP A 800 -9.89 20.37 6.34
N TRP A 801 -9.65 20.88 5.13
CA TRP A 801 -8.33 21.31 4.66
C TRP A 801 -7.65 22.33 5.58
N ASN A 802 -8.40 23.32 6.07
CA ASN A 802 -7.89 24.36 6.97
C ASN A 802 -7.55 23.84 8.36
N GLU A 803 -8.09 22.68 8.76
CA GLU A 803 -7.72 22.04 10.02
C GLU A 803 -6.34 21.36 9.94
N VAL A 804 -5.86 21.05 8.72
CA VAL A 804 -4.61 20.33 8.43
C VAL A 804 -3.51 21.27 7.90
N LYS A 805 -3.88 22.26 7.08
CA LYS A 805 -2.96 23.25 6.52
C LYS A 805 -2.14 23.95 7.61
N GLY A 806 -0.83 24.05 7.38
CA GLY A 806 0.12 24.65 8.32
C GLY A 806 0.46 23.79 9.53
N LYS A 807 -0.24 22.66 9.75
CA LYS A 807 0.01 21.72 10.86
C LYS A 807 0.69 20.43 10.40
N VAL A 808 0.48 20.02 9.15
CA VAL A 808 1.19 18.90 8.52
C VAL A 808 2.30 19.44 7.62
N ALA A 809 3.55 19.05 7.89
CA ALA A 809 4.70 19.46 7.10
C ALA A 809 4.57 19.04 5.63
N GLY A 810 4.78 19.98 4.71
CA GLY A 810 4.69 19.76 3.26
C GLY A 810 3.27 19.60 2.73
N PHE A 811 2.22 19.80 3.53
CA PHE A 811 0.85 19.83 3.04
C PHE A 811 0.58 21.12 2.26
N PRO A 812 -0.15 21.08 1.12
CA PRO A 812 -0.28 22.26 0.28
C PRO A 812 -1.05 23.40 0.97
N ASP A 813 -0.45 24.60 0.95
CA ASP A 813 -1.09 25.80 1.48
C ASP A 813 -2.27 26.26 0.62
N SER A 814 -2.16 26.09 -0.70
CA SER A 814 -3.23 26.41 -1.65
C SER A 814 -4.18 25.23 -1.79
N PRO A 815 -5.51 25.44 -1.81
CA PRO A 815 -6.45 24.40 -2.17
C PRO A 815 -6.46 24.09 -3.67
N VAL A 816 -5.81 24.90 -4.50
CA VAL A 816 -5.63 24.65 -5.93
C VAL A 816 -4.48 23.67 -6.10
N VAL A 817 -4.82 22.42 -6.43
CA VAL A 817 -3.89 21.29 -6.49
C VAL A 817 -4.02 20.53 -7.82
N TYR A 818 -3.07 19.64 -8.07
CA TYR A 818 -3.11 18.72 -9.21
C TYR A 818 -3.74 17.40 -8.78
N HIS A 819 -4.97 17.15 -9.22
CA HIS A 819 -5.71 15.92 -9.02
C HIS A 819 -5.28 14.88 -10.05
N ILE A 820 -4.93 13.69 -9.58
CA ILE A 820 -4.48 12.56 -10.40
C ILE A 820 -5.48 11.42 -10.19
N HIS A 821 -5.98 10.84 -11.28
CA HIS A 821 -6.90 9.73 -11.17
C HIS A 821 -6.26 8.55 -10.41
N PRO A 822 -6.81 8.10 -9.26
CA PRO A 822 -6.13 7.15 -8.37
C PRO A 822 -5.85 5.80 -9.03
N ILE A 823 -6.81 5.26 -9.79
CA ILE A 823 -6.64 3.97 -10.46
C ILE A 823 -5.64 4.04 -11.62
N ALA A 824 -5.65 5.10 -12.44
CA ALA A 824 -4.66 5.25 -13.51
C ALA A 824 -3.25 5.43 -12.94
N LEU A 825 -3.12 6.15 -11.81
CA LEU A 825 -1.85 6.29 -11.11
C LEU A 825 -1.31 4.93 -10.62
N VAL A 826 -2.14 4.14 -9.92
CA VAL A 826 -1.77 2.79 -9.49
C VAL A 826 -1.38 1.95 -10.70
N GLY A 827 -2.22 1.90 -11.73
CA GLY A 827 -1.94 1.12 -12.95
C GLY A 827 -0.66 1.54 -13.67
N ASN A 828 -0.24 2.80 -13.58
CA ASN A 828 1.03 3.26 -14.14
C ASN A 828 2.23 2.65 -13.39
N PHE A 829 2.16 2.48 -12.06
CA PHE A 829 3.33 2.06 -11.25
C PHE A 829 3.26 0.64 -10.67
N GLU A 830 2.08 0.02 -10.61
CA GLU A 830 1.85 -1.35 -10.11
C GLU A 830 2.60 -2.41 -10.96
N GLY A 831 2.90 -2.09 -12.22
CA GLY A 831 3.70 -2.89 -13.14
C GLY A 831 5.23 -2.76 -13.00
N ALA A 832 5.75 -2.07 -11.98
CA ALA A 832 7.19 -1.94 -11.71
C ALA A 832 7.69 -3.04 -10.73
N CYS A 833 7.78 -4.30 -11.21
CA CYS A 833 8.32 -5.52 -10.58
C CYS A 833 7.74 -5.99 -9.21
N PRO A 834 7.03 -7.14 -9.15
CA PRO A 834 6.28 -7.59 -7.96
C PRO A 834 7.12 -8.00 -6.74
N GLU A 835 6.54 -7.85 -5.53
CA GLU A 835 7.06 -8.39 -4.26
C GLU A 835 7.12 -9.93 -4.22
N SER A 836 6.36 -10.65 -5.04
CA SER A 836 6.43 -12.12 -5.17
C SER A 836 7.62 -12.61 -5.98
N CYS A 837 8.24 -11.70 -6.72
CA CYS A 837 9.57 -11.87 -7.29
C CYS A 837 10.66 -11.42 -6.31
N LYS A 838 10.27 -10.97 -5.11
CA LYS A 838 11.15 -10.65 -3.99
C LYS A 838 11.01 -11.77 -2.96
N THR A 839 12.11 -12.43 -2.65
CA THR A 839 12.16 -13.54 -1.69
C THR A 839 13.40 -13.41 -0.84
N LYS A 840 13.37 -13.81 0.44
CA LYS A 840 14.59 -13.88 1.26
C LYS A 840 15.40 -15.09 0.80
N VAL A 841 16.71 -14.94 0.64
CA VAL A 841 17.59 -15.99 0.08
C VAL A 841 18.62 -16.48 1.10
N VAL A 842 19.05 -17.72 0.92
CA VAL A 842 20.23 -18.34 1.54
C VAL A 842 21.25 -18.56 0.43
N GLU A 843 22.48 -18.13 0.66
CA GLU A 843 23.49 -18.02 -0.39
C GLU A 843 24.65 -18.99 -0.19
N PHE A 844 25.15 -19.53 -1.29
CA PHE A 844 26.30 -20.43 -1.32
C PHE A 844 27.30 -19.96 -2.37
N GLN A 845 28.59 -20.06 -2.06
CA GLN A 845 29.66 -19.72 -2.99
C GLN A 845 29.94 -20.89 -3.93
N THR A 846 29.93 -20.63 -5.24
CA THR A 846 30.18 -21.65 -6.28
C THR A 846 31.00 -21.11 -7.46
N SER A 847 31.42 -21.99 -8.37
CA SER A 847 32.21 -21.65 -9.57
C SER A 847 31.45 -20.87 -10.66
N GLU A 848 30.11 -20.98 -10.75
CA GLU A 848 29.26 -20.16 -11.64
C GLU A 848 28.76 -18.85 -10.97
N GLY A 849 29.26 -18.54 -9.76
CA GLY A 849 28.86 -17.37 -8.99
C GLY A 849 27.98 -17.72 -7.78
N ILE A 850 27.24 -16.72 -7.27
CA ILE A 850 26.40 -16.92 -6.08
C ILE A 850 25.20 -17.78 -6.46
N PHE A 851 25.09 -18.92 -5.80
CA PHE A 851 23.93 -19.79 -5.90
C PHE A 851 22.92 -19.40 -4.82
N GLN A 852 21.75 -18.90 -5.23
CA GLN A 852 20.77 -18.29 -4.34
C GLN A 852 19.55 -19.19 -4.20
N VAL A 853 19.27 -19.58 -2.97
CA VAL A 853 18.15 -20.47 -2.65
C VAL A 853 17.13 -19.70 -1.85
N SER A 854 15.89 -19.64 -2.34
CA SER A 854 14.83 -18.99 -1.55
C SER A 854 14.71 -19.63 -0.15
N LYS A 855 14.37 -18.85 0.87
CA LYS A 855 14.19 -19.33 2.25
C LYS A 855 13.21 -20.51 2.30
N ARG A 856 12.11 -20.42 1.54
CA ARG A 856 11.14 -21.51 1.33
C ARG A 856 11.78 -22.78 0.78
N ALA A 857 12.65 -22.66 -0.22
CA ALA A 857 13.37 -23.80 -0.76
C ALA A 857 14.31 -24.44 0.27
N PHE A 858 15.03 -23.61 1.02
CA PHE A 858 15.99 -24.09 2.02
C PHE A 858 15.29 -24.79 3.20
N GLU A 859 14.16 -24.25 3.67
CA GLU A 859 13.29 -24.88 4.67
C GLU A 859 12.74 -26.24 4.18
N PHE A 860 12.42 -26.36 2.89
CA PHE A 860 12.03 -27.63 2.28
C PHE A 860 13.18 -28.66 2.26
N VAL A 861 14.40 -28.25 1.93
CA VAL A 861 15.54 -29.19 1.97
C VAL A 861 15.78 -29.72 3.39
N LEU A 862 15.42 -28.93 4.41
CA LEU A 862 15.56 -29.30 5.82
C LEU A 862 14.39 -30.09 6.37
N SER A 863 13.16 -29.88 5.89
CA SER A 863 11.99 -30.62 6.36
C SER A 863 12.02 -32.10 5.98
N THR A 864 12.90 -32.50 5.06
CA THR A 864 13.17 -33.91 4.75
C THR A 864 14.11 -34.60 5.75
N GLU A 865 14.64 -33.85 6.73
CA GLU A 865 15.51 -34.33 7.80
C GLU A 865 14.78 -34.05 9.14
N ASP A 866 14.57 -35.07 9.99
CA ASP A 866 13.90 -34.86 11.27
C ASP A 866 14.80 -34.10 12.24
N TYR A 867 14.35 -32.94 12.73
CA TYR A 867 15.05 -32.23 13.79
C TYR A 867 14.94 -32.99 15.11
N ARG A 868 16.10 -33.33 15.69
CA ARG A 868 16.20 -33.80 17.07
C ARG A 868 17.01 -32.82 17.90
N ALA A 869 16.43 -32.45 19.03
CA ALA A 869 17.05 -31.53 19.98
C ALA A 869 18.26 -32.15 20.70
N HIS A 870 18.40 -33.49 20.72
CA HIS A 870 19.50 -34.20 21.38
C HIS A 870 20.15 -35.21 20.40
N PRO A 871 21.45 -35.55 20.60
CA PRO A 871 22.12 -36.59 19.82
C PRO A 871 21.37 -37.92 19.85
N TYR A 872 21.29 -38.58 18.70
CA TYR A 872 20.56 -39.85 18.57
C TYR A 872 21.24 -40.75 17.54
N VAL A 873 20.92 -42.04 17.55
CA VAL A 873 21.28 -42.97 16.46
C VAL A 873 19.98 -43.45 15.82
N PRO A 874 19.81 -43.32 14.49
CA PRO A 874 18.64 -43.83 13.77
C PRO A 874 18.34 -45.31 14.11
N SER A 875 17.07 -45.60 14.41
CA SER A 875 16.65 -46.93 14.87
C SER A 875 16.62 -47.97 13.74
N GLY A 876 17.16 -49.16 13.98
CA GLY A 876 17.09 -50.29 13.05
C GLY A 876 18.21 -50.34 11.99
N ASP A 877 19.19 -49.45 12.07
CA ASP A 877 20.33 -49.37 11.15
C ASP A 877 21.66 -49.60 11.88
N GLN A 878 22.55 -50.40 11.28
CA GLN A 878 23.89 -50.70 11.79
C GLN A 878 24.99 -49.87 11.12
N SER A 879 24.63 -49.09 10.08
CA SER A 879 25.54 -48.22 9.34
C SER A 879 25.51 -46.75 9.80
N SER A 880 24.47 -46.33 10.53
CA SER A 880 24.36 -44.97 11.05
C SER A 880 25.19 -44.75 12.31
N GLY A 881 25.85 -43.59 12.41
CA GLY A 881 26.54 -43.12 13.61
C GLY A 881 25.68 -42.21 14.49
N VAL A 882 26.30 -41.58 15.50
CA VAL A 882 25.61 -40.56 16.32
C VAL A 882 25.30 -39.35 15.45
N THR A 883 24.04 -38.93 15.47
CA THR A 883 23.47 -37.90 14.59
C THR A 883 22.95 -36.72 15.40
N VAL A 884 23.16 -35.49 14.91
CA VAL A 884 22.69 -34.24 15.57
C VAL A 884 21.89 -33.34 14.63
N GLY A 885 20.93 -32.59 15.19
CA GLY A 885 20.15 -31.57 14.46
C GLY A 885 19.31 -32.15 13.33
N TYR A 886 19.40 -31.53 12.14
CA TYR A 886 18.78 -32.00 10.90
C TYR A 886 19.65 -33.09 10.21
N GLY A 887 19.92 -34.21 10.91
CA GLY A 887 20.51 -35.40 10.28
C GLY A 887 22.04 -35.41 10.07
N TYR A 888 22.83 -34.63 10.82
CA TYR A 888 24.30 -34.65 10.70
C TYR A 888 24.92 -35.85 11.41
N ASP A 889 25.27 -36.89 10.64
CA ASP A 889 25.91 -38.12 11.14
C ASP A 889 27.42 -37.89 11.41
N LEU A 890 27.78 -37.85 12.69
CA LEU A 890 29.14 -37.65 13.18
C LEU A 890 30.03 -38.88 12.94
N GLY A 891 29.45 -40.08 12.85
CA GLY A 891 30.19 -41.31 12.57
C GLY A 891 30.85 -41.31 11.20
N GLN A 892 30.26 -40.58 10.24
CA GLN A 892 30.78 -40.45 8.87
C GLN A 892 31.80 -39.32 8.70
N GLN A 893 32.06 -38.52 9.74
CA GLN A 893 32.98 -37.39 9.68
C GLN A 893 34.29 -37.69 10.40
N THR A 894 35.36 -37.02 9.98
CA THR A 894 36.62 -37.06 10.75
C THR A 894 36.51 -36.15 11.96
N SER A 895 37.28 -36.42 13.02
CA SER A 895 37.29 -35.57 14.22
C SER A 895 37.66 -34.12 13.90
N ALA A 896 38.51 -33.88 12.90
CA ALA A 896 38.85 -32.53 12.44
C ALA A 896 37.67 -31.81 11.77
N THR A 897 36.92 -32.52 10.91
CA THR A 897 35.69 -32.01 10.29
C THR A 897 34.64 -31.66 11.34
N ILE A 898 34.44 -32.54 12.33
CA ILE A 898 33.49 -32.30 13.43
C ILE A 898 33.87 -31.03 14.20
N ALA A 899 35.14 -30.85 14.57
CA ALA A 899 35.57 -29.65 15.27
C ALA A 899 35.36 -28.38 14.46
N SER A 900 35.64 -28.43 13.15
CA SER A 900 35.50 -27.28 12.27
C SER A 900 34.04 -26.90 12.01
N GLU A 901 33.17 -27.88 11.73
CA GLU A 901 31.78 -27.64 11.34
C GLU A 901 30.86 -27.36 12.54
N LEU A 902 31.19 -27.87 13.75
CA LEU A 902 30.43 -27.62 14.97
C LEU A 902 30.87 -26.37 15.74
N SER A 903 31.98 -25.74 15.34
CA SER A 903 32.51 -24.54 15.98
C SER A 903 31.49 -23.40 15.95
N GLY A 904 31.22 -22.79 17.11
CA GLY A 904 30.23 -21.72 17.26
C GLY A 904 28.78 -22.19 17.33
N ILE A 905 28.52 -23.49 17.24
CA ILE A 905 27.19 -24.11 17.44
C ILE A 905 27.13 -24.82 18.80
N PHE A 906 28.21 -25.52 19.16
CA PHE A 906 28.36 -26.19 20.45
C PHE A 906 29.59 -25.66 21.20
N SER A 907 29.62 -25.81 22.53
CA SER A 907 30.81 -25.42 23.31
C SER A 907 32.00 -26.34 22.98
N PRO A 908 33.25 -25.89 23.18
CA PRO A 908 34.43 -26.73 22.96
C PRO A 908 34.38 -28.08 23.69
N GLU A 909 33.82 -28.13 24.90
CA GLU A 909 33.65 -29.34 25.71
C GLU A 909 32.60 -30.28 25.11
N GLN A 910 31.50 -29.73 24.61
CA GLN A 910 30.47 -30.50 23.90
C GLN A 910 31.02 -31.04 22.57
N ILE A 911 31.78 -30.24 21.82
CA ILE A 911 32.44 -30.67 20.57
C ILE A 911 33.42 -31.82 20.85
N THR A 912 34.24 -31.70 21.90
CA THR A 912 35.16 -32.76 22.32
C THR A 912 34.42 -34.06 22.64
N SER A 913 33.24 -33.95 23.26
CA SER A 913 32.40 -35.11 23.57
C SER A 913 31.79 -35.72 22.29
N LEU A 914 31.31 -34.89 21.36
CA LEU A 914 30.74 -35.32 20.08
C LEU A 914 31.79 -35.91 19.12
N GLN A 915 33.05 -35.48 19.19
CA GLN A 915 34.15 -36.06 18.41
C GLN A 915 34.41 -37.54 18.75
N GLN A 916 34.00 -38.00 19.93
CA GLN A 916 34.11 -39.42 20.30
C GLN A 916 33.19 -40.31 19.47
N ALA A 917 32.18 -39.75 18.81
CA ALA A 917 31.31 -40.48 17.88
C ALA A 917 31.93 -40.70 16.49
N SER A 918 33.06 -40.04 16.19
CA SER A 918 33.78 -40.14 14.91
C SER A 918 34.14 -41.60 14.59
N GLY A 919 33.69 -42.11 13.45
CA GLY A 919 33.93 -43.49 13.00
C GLY A 919 33.12 -44.57 13.72
N LEU A 920 32.21 -44.23 14.65
CA LEU A 920 31.35 -45.18 15.34
C LEU A 920 30.00 -45.33 14.63
N HIS A 921 29.50 -46.57 14.52
CA HIS A 921 28.24 -46.90 13.85
C HIS A 921 27.45 -47.96 14.62
N GLY A 922 26.14 -48.01 14.42
CA GLY A 922 25.29 -49.09 14.92
C GLY A 922 25.29 -49.22 16.45
N ASP A 923 25.54 -50.41 16.97
CA ASP A 923 25.49 -50.66 18.42
C ASP A 923 26.61 -49.93 19.19
N THR A 924 27.78 -49.71 18.59
CA THR A 924 28.87 -48.97 19.24
C THR A 924 28.54 -47.49 19.38
N ALA A 925 27.90 -46.89 18.37
CA ALA A 925 27.37 -45.52 18.45
C ALA A 925 26.23 -45.41 19.48
N ARG A 926 25.35 -46.42 19.57
CA ARG A 926 24.24 -46.43 20.54
C ARG A 926 24.72 -46.51 21.99
N ASN A 927 25.76 -47.29 22.26
CA ASN A 927 26.36 -47.38 23.60
C ASN A 927 26.98 -46.05 24.06
N LEU A 928 27.33 -45.15 23.12
CA LEU A 928 27.85 -43.81 23.44
C LEU A 928 26.74 -42.81 23.79
N LEU A 929 25.50 -43.01 23.34
CA LEU A 929 24.41 -42.02 23.54
C LEU A 929 24.19 -41.57 25.00
N PRO A 930 24.25 -42.45 26.04
CA PRO A 930 24.06 -42.02 27.42
C PRO A 930 25.07 -40.95 27.88
N SER A 931 26.31 -40.98 27.36
CA SER A 931 27.33 -39.97 27.72
C SER A 931 27.11 -38.63 27.02
N LEU A 932 26.22 -38.57 26.02
CA LEU A 932 25.89 -37.38 25.24
C LEU A 932 24.51 -36.80 25.61
N ALA A 933 23.83 -37.37 26.61
CA ALA A 933 22.44 -37.05 26.94
C ALA A 933 22.23 -35.59 27.43
N ASN A 934 23.29 -34.93 27.92
CA ASN A 934 23.24 -33.53 28.36
C ASN A 934 23.45 -32.52 27.22
N ILE A 935 23.72 -32.97 26.00
CA ILE A 935 23.93 -32.10 24.84
C ILE A 935 22.59 -31.87 24.17
N SER A 936 22.23 -30.60 24.00
CA SER A 936 21.05 -30.21 23.23
C SER A 936 21.37 -29.10 22.23
N ILE A 937 20.62 -29.03 21.14
CA ILE A 937 20.74 -28.01 20.10
C ILE A 937 19.38 -27.37 19.85
N SER A 938 19.30 -26.04 19.83
CA SER A 938 18.05 -25.33 19.49
C SER A 938 17.76 -25.41 17.98
N ARG A 939 16.51 -25.13 17.58
CA ARG A 939 16.14 -25.10 16.14
C ARG A 939 16.96 -24.08 15.35
N ASP A 940 17.26 -22.92 15.94
CA ASP A 940 18.04 -21.87 15.29
C ASP A 940 19.51 -22.27 15.07
N MET A 941 20.12 -22.95 16.04
CA MET A 941 21.50 -23.42 15.91
C MET A 941 21.60 -24.63 14.96
N ALA A 942 20.58 -25.49 14.95
CA ALA A 942 20.48 -26.57 13.97
C ALA A 942 20.31 -26.06 12.53
N LEU A 943 19.62 -24.93 12.34
CA LEU A 943 19.49 -24.27 11.04
C LEU A 943 20.84 -23.71 10.55
N ARG A 944 21.68 -23.17 11.45
CA ARG A 944 23.03 -22.67 11.10
C ARG A 944 23.97 -23.80 10.69
N LEU A 945 23.95 -24.92 11.42
CA LEU A 945 24.73 -26.11 11.07
C LEU A 945 24.37 -26.63 9.67
N ALA A 946 23.07 -26.66 9.36
CA ALA A 946 22.56 -27.06 8.06
C ALA A 946 23.07 -26.20 6.88
N VAL A 947 23.28 -24.90 7.08
CA VAL A 947 23.85 -24.01 6.05
C VAL A 947 25.30 -24.38 5.74
N VAL A 948 26.12 -24.61 6.78
CA VAL A 948 27.55 -24.97 6.64
C VAL A 948 27.69 -26.29 5.87
N MET A 949 26.88 -27.30 6.23
CA MET A 949 26.95 -28.62 5.61
C MET A 949 26.50 -28.66 4.15
N LYS A 950 25.50 -27.84 3.77
CA LYS A 950 24.90 -27.88 2.43
C LYS A 950 25.69 -27.09 1.39
N GLY A 951 26.70 -26.32 1.80
CA GLY A 951 27.55 -25.52 0.90
C GLY A 951 28.24 -26.32 -0.22
N ARG A 952 28.79 -27.50 0.08
CA ARG A 952 29.44 -28.36 -0.93
C ARG A 952 28.48 -28.87 -2.03
N TYR A 953 27.20 -29.04 -1.71
CA TYR A 953 26.20 -29.54 -2.66
C TYR A 953 25.70 -28.46 -3.64
N ALA A 954 25.79 -27.18 -3.27
CA ALA A 954 25.53 -26.08 -4.19
C ALA A 954 26.55 -26.07 -5.34
N GLN A 955 27.85 -26.24 -5.02
CA GLN A 955 28.91 -26.36 -6.04
C GLN A 955 28.64 -27.53 -7.00
N TYR A 956 28.25 -28.68 -6.47
CA TYR A 956 27.92 -29.85 -7.28
C TYR A 956 26.68 -29.69 -8.16
N THR A 957 25.75 -28.82 -7.78
CA THR A 957 24.54 -28.53 -8.59
C THR A 957 24.89 -27.73 -9.83
N VAL A 958 25.79 -26.77 -9.67
CA VAL A 958 26.34 -25.96 -10.75
C VAL A 958 27.10 -26.82 -11.75
N ASP A 959 27.99 -27.71 -11.28
CA ASP A 959 28.78 -28.56 -12.17
C ASP A 959 27.89 -29.53 -13.00
N ALA A 960 26.72 -29.90 -12.47
CA ALA A 960 25.77 -30.80 -13.13
C ALA A 960 24.82 -30.08 -14.11
N PHE A 961 24.43 -28.83 -13.84
CA PHE A 961 23.44 -28.07 -14.63
C PHE A 961 23.92 -26.65 -14.95
N PRO A 962 24.89 -26.50 -15.88
CA PRO A 962 25.46 -25.20 -16.19
C PRO A 962 24.40 -24.17 -16.64
N GLY A 963 24.41 -22.97 -16.07
CA GLY A 963 23.43 -21.90 -16.33
C GLY A 963 22.24 -21.84 -15.37
N VAL A 964 22.19 -22.72 -14.37
CA VAL A 964 21.15 -22.74 -13.32
C VAL A 964 21.08 -21.44 -12.50
N THR A 965 22.21 -20.76 -12.30
CA THR A 965 22.29 -19.49 -11.55
C THR A 965 21.52 -18.34 -12.22
N LYS A 966 21.09 -18.50 -13.48
CA LYS A 966 20.33 -17.49 -14.24
C LYS A 966 18.81 -17.57 -14.03
N LEU A 967 18.36 -18.55 -13.25
CA LEU A 967 16.96 -18.80 -12.94
C LEU A 967 16.64 -18.27 -11.55
N HIS A 968 15.37 -18.07 -11.26
CA HIS A 968 14.90 -17.54 -9.98
C HIS A 968 15.33 -18.41 -8.77
N PRO A 969 15.50 -17.86 -7.54
CA PRO A 969 16.02 -18.59 -6.37
C PRO A 969 15.18 -19.79 -5.92
N HIS A 970 13.92 -19.87 -6.37
CA HIS A 970 13.11 -21.08 -6.24
C HIS A 970 13.59 -22.20 -7.19
N CYS A 971 13.97 -21.87 -8.43
CA CYS A 971 14.59 -22.77 -9.40
C CYS A 971 15.93 -23.35 -8.91
N GLN A 972 16.82 -22.49 -8.40
CA GLN A 972 18.13 -22.93 -7.89
C GLN A 972 17.95 -23.86 -6.67
N GLY A 973 17.07 -23.50 -5.74
CA GLY A 973 16.76 -24.32 -4.56
C GLY A 973 16.23 -25.72 -4.88
N ALA A 974 15.43 -25.86 -5.93
CA ALA A 974 14.91 -27.15 -6.36
C ALA A 974 16.01 -28.09 -6.89
N LEU A 975 16.92 -27.57 -7.73
CA LEU A 975 18.01 -28.39 -8.26
C LEU A 975 19.07 -28.71 -7.21
N LEU A 976 19.28 -27.83 -6.21
CA LEU A 976 20.11 -28.14 -5.06
C LEU A 976 19.59 -29.38 -4.30
N SER A 977 18.28 -29.42 -4.05
CA SER A 977 17.69 -30.55 -3.36
C SER A 977 17.78 -31.85 -4.19
N LEU A 978 17.73 -31.76 -5.52
CA LEU A 978 17.97 -32.90 -6.42
C LEU A 978 19.37 -33.46 -6.24
N VAL A 979 20.38 -32.60 -6.23
CA VAL A 979 21.78 -33.03 -6.15
C VAL A 979 22.16 -33.52 -4.76
N ILE A 980 21.57 -32.96 -3.70
CA ILE A 980 21.68 -33.50 -2.34
C ILE A 980 21.13 -34.92 -2.27
N ASN A 981 19.98 -35.16 -2.89
CA ASN A 981 19.31 -36.45 -2.82
C ASN A 981 19.93 -37.53 -3.74
N ARG A 982 20.34 -37.16 -4.95
CA ARG A 982 20.72 -38.11 -6.01
C ARG A 982 22.21 -38.06 -6.36
N GLY A 983 22.95 -37.06 -5.88
CA GLY A 983 24.34 -36.80 -6.25
C GLY A 983 24.49 -36.21 -7.66
N PRO A 984 25.64 -35.58 -7.97
CA PRO A 984 25.81 -34.77 -9.18
C PRO A 984 26.17 -35.54 -10.45
N GLY A 985 26.60 -36.80 -10.35
CA GLY A 985 27.10 -37.57 -11.49
C GLY A 985 26.04 -37.74 -12.58
N LEU A 986 26.43 -37.58 -13.85
CA LEU A 986 25.54 -37.66 -15.02
C LEU A 986 25.71 -38.95 -15.85
N VAL A 987 26.58 -39.87 -15.44
CA VAL A 987 26.88 -41.12 -16.18
C VAL A 987 26.14 -42.30 -15.56
N ASP A 988 25.56 -43.14 -16.41
CA ASP A 988 24.86 -44.35 -16.01
C ASP A 988 25.82 -45.44 -15.54
N LYS A 989 25.39 -46.24 -14.56
CA LYS A 989 26.12 -47.46 -14.17
C LYS A 989 25.82 -48.57 -15.19
N PRO A 990 26.73 -49.54 -15.40
CA PRO A 990 26.54 -50.60 -16.39
C PRO A 990 25.18 -51.30 -16.22
N HIS A 991 24.44 -51.42 -17.31
CA HIS A 991 23.10 -52.03 -17.39
C HIS A 991 21.95 -51.31 -16.65
N GLN A 992 22.10 -50.04 -16.25
CA GLN A 992 21.02 -49.24 -15.67
C GLN A 992 20.89 -47.86 -16.33
N LYS A 993 19.70 -47.48 -16.84
CA LYS A 993 19.41 -46.13 -17.37
C LYS A 993 18.72 -45.29 -16.30
N THR A 994 19.48 -44.64 -15.43
CA THR A 994 18.89 -43.86 -14.32
C THR A 994 19.24 -42.37 -14.37
N ARG A 995 20.32 -41.96 -15.05
CA ARG A 995 20.80 -40.57 -15.10
C ARG A 995 20.28 -39.77 -16.30
N GLU A 996 19.49 -40.40 -17.15
CA GLU A 996 18.88 -39.82 -18.33
C GLU A 996 18.20 -38.48 -18.06
N GLN A 997 17.31 -38.41 -17.07
CA GLN A 997 16.57 -37.18 -16.76
C GLN A 997 17.48 -36.04 -16.30
N MET A 998 18.61 -36.33 -15.63
CA MET A 998 19.55 -35.27 -15.23
C MET A 998 20.31 -34.72 -16.45
N ARG A 999 20.66 -35.57 -17.43
CA ARG A 999 21.24 -35.06 -18.68
C ARG A 999 20.24 -34.23 -19.48
N SER A 1000 18.95 -34.60 -19.44
CA SER A 1000 17.89 -33.80 -20.05
C SER A 1000 17.74 -32.44 -19.37
N ILE A 1001 17.71 -32.36 -18.03
CA ILE A 1001 17.69 -31.07 -17.30
C ILE A 1001 18.84 -30.16 -17.74
N LYS A 1002 20.05 -30.72 -17.84
CA LYS A 1002 21.23 -30.00 -18.31
C LYS A 1002 21.02 -29.39 -19.70
N SER A 1003 20.51 -30.17 -20.65
CA SER A 1003 20.21 -29.70 -22.01
C SER A 1003 19.06 -28.69 -22.06
N ASP A 1004 18.06 -28.86 -21.20
CA ASP A 1004 16.90 -27.98 -21.11
C ASP A 1004 17.32 -26.57 -20.63
N ILE A 1005 18.27 -26.48 -19.70
CA ILE A 1005 18.80 -25.19 -19.22
C ILE A 1005 19.71 -24.53 -20.27
N GLU A 1006 20.64 -25.29 -20.87
CA GLU A 1006 21.57 -24.77 -21.89
C GLU A 1006 20.86 -24.21 -23.14
N ASN A 1007 19.68 -24.75 -23.48
CA ASN A 1007 18.86 -24.30 -24.61
C ASN A 1007 17.72 -23.34 -24.22
N SER A 1008 17.76 -22.76 -23.01
CA SER A 1008 16.74 -21.83 -22.49
C SER A 1008 15.31 -22.42 -22.44
N LYS A 1009 15.18 -23.75 -22.41
CA LYS A 1009 13.95 -24.51 -22.20
C LYS A 1009 13.74 -24.80 -20.72
N THR A 1010 13.87 -23.77 -19.91
CA THR A 1010 13.89 -23.87 -18.44
C THR A 1010 12.60 -24.50 -17.87
N LYS A 1011 11.50 -24.46 -18.64
CA LYS A 1011 10.21 -25.10 -18.32
C LYS A 1011 10.23 -26.63 -18.32
N ASP A 1012 11.21 -27.26 -18.96
CA ASP A 1012 11.27 -28.72 -19.08
C ASP A 1012 11.95 -29.37 -17.87
N VAL A 1013 12.73 -28.60 -17.11
CA VAL A 1013 13.46 -29.04 -15.91
C VAL A 1013 12.57 -29.68 -14.82
N PRO A 1014 11.41 -29.10 -14.42
CA PRO A 1014 10.47 -29.73 -13.48
C PRO A 1014 9.93 -31.09 -13.95
N VAL A 1015 9.76 -31.26 -15.26
CA VAL A 1015 9.25 -32.52 -15.84
C VAL A 1015 10.28 -33.63 -15.67
N GLN A 1016 11.53 -33.31 -15.96
CA GLN A 1016 12.62 -34.24 -15.75
C GLN A 1016 12.74 -34.63 -14.27
N LEU A 1017 12.57 -33.66 -13.35
CA LEU A 1017 12.57 -33.90 -11.90
C LEU A 1017 11.51 -34.93 -11.47
N ARG A 1018 10.27 -34.81 -11.94
CA ARG A 1018 9.19 -35.77 -11.60
C ARG A 1018 9.35 -37.10 -12.30
N SER A 1019 9.87 -37.13 -13.52
CA SER A 1019 10.06 -38.37 -14.29
C SER A 1019 11.00 -39.35 -13.59
N MET A 1020 11.93 -38.82 -12.81
CA MET A 1020 12.82 -39.63 -11.98
C MET A 1020 12.08 -40.47 -10.93
N LYS A 1021 10.83 -40.16 -10.56
CA LYS A 1021 10.05 -40.95 -9.58
C LYS A 1021 9.86 -42.41 -9.95
N SER A 1022 9.74 -42.70 -11.23
CA SER A 1022 9.57 -44.07 -11.75
C SER A 1022 10.70 -45.01 -11.34
N LEU A 1023 11.89 -44.45 -11.07
CA LEU A 1023 13.04 -45.18 -10.57
C LEU A 1023 12.80 -45.80 -9.19
N TRP A 1024 11.76 -45.37 -8.47
CA TRP A 1024 11.43 -45.80 -7.10
C TRP A 1024 9.95 -46.21 -6.94
N ALA A 1025 9.19 -46.30 -8.04
CA ALA A 1025 7.80 -46.74 -7.98
C ALA A 1025 7.72 -48.24 -7.62
N GLY A 1026 6.89 -48.58 -6.62
CA GLY A 1026 6.72 -49.96 -6.15
C GLY A 1026 7.90 -50.53 -5.32
N SER A 1027 8.97 -49.75 -5.09
CA SER A 1027 10.13 -50.20 -4.30
C SER A 1027 9.99 -50.01 -2.79
N GLY A 1028 8.83 -49.52 -2.32
CA GLY A 1028 8.60 -49.14 -0.92
C GLY A 1028 9.24 -47.80 -0.53
N GLN A 1029 9.89 -47.08 -1.45
CA GLN A 1029 10.58 -45.80 -1.20
C GLN A 1029 9.70 -44.58 -1.54
N GLY A 1030 8.46 -44.58 -1.02
CA GLY A 1030 7.45 -43.55 -1.30
C GLY A 1030 7.90 -42.11 -0.99
N GLY A 1031 8.73 -41.92 0.03
CA GLY A 1031 9.26 -40.58 0.39
C GLY A 1031 10.20 -39.97 -0.65
N LEU A 1032 10.94 -40.78 -1.43
CA LEU A 1032 11.77 -40.27 -2.53
C LEU A 1032 10.93 -39.84 -3.72
N VAL A 1033 9.89 -40.62 -4.01
CA VAL A 1033 8.87 -40.28 -5.00
C VAL A 1033 8.19 -38.95 -4.63
N GLU A 1034 7.94 -38.72 -3.35
CA GLU A 1034 7.37 -37.47 -2.84
C GLU A 1034 8.36 -36.30 -2.92
N ARG A 1035 9.63 -36.50 -2.58
CA ARG A 1035 10.64 -35.43 -2.62
C ARG A 1035 10.92 -34.90 -4.04
N ARG A 1036 11.00 -35.78 -5.04
CA ARG A 1036 11.14 -35.38 -6.46
C ARG A 1036 10.01 -34.50 -6.93
N GLU A 1037 8.82 -34.71 -6.36
CA GLU A 1037 7.65 -33.90 -6.64
C GLU A 1037 7.85 -32.46 -6.16
N GLN A 1038 8.24 -32.31 -4.90
CA GLN A 1038 8.32 -30.99 -4.25
C GLN A 1038 9.40 -30.09 -4.86
N GLU A 1039 10.47 -30.68 -5.38
CA GLU A 1039 11.52 -29.95 -6.08
C GLU A 1039 11.05 -29.43 -7.43
N ALA A 1040 10.31 -30.23 -8.20
CA ALA A 1040 9.71 -29.76 -9.44
C ALA A 1040 8.77 -28.57 -9.20
N ILE A 1041 7.91 -28.68 -8.18
CA ILE A 1041 6.97 -27.63 -7.76
C ILE A 1041 7.68 -26.32 -7.42
N LEU A 1042 8.79 -26.43 -6.69
CA LEU A 1042 9.56 -25.27 -6.29
C LEU A 1042 10.27 -24.63 -7.50
N PHE A 1043 10.80 -25.42 -8.43
CA PHE A 1043 11.43 -24.87 -9.62
C PHE A 1043 10.45 -24.08 -10.50
N GLU A 1044 9.23 -24.59 -10.61
CA GLU A 1044 8.13 -23.92 -11.31
C GLU A 1044 7.80 -22.56 -10.71
N SER A 1045 7.92 -22.41 -9.39
CA SER A 1045 7.63 -21.14 -8.68
C SER A 1045 8.58 -20.00 -9.02
N GLY A 1046 9.75 -20.29 -9.57
CA GLY A 1046 10.72 -19.27 -9.93
C GLY A 1046 10.66 -18.81 -11.39
N MET A 1047 10.17 -19.66 -12.29
CA MET A 1047 10.05 -19.31 -13.71
C MET A 1047 8.93 -18.31 -13.98
N THR A 1048 8.07 -18.08 -13.00
CA THR A 1048 6.94 -17.14 -13.08
C THR A 1048 7.34 -15.69 -12.85
N CYS A 1049 8.62 -15.40 -12.59
CA CYS A 1049 9.12 -14.05 -12.34
C CYS A 1049 9.90 -13.50 -13.53
N ASN A 1050 9.26 -12.59 -14.26
CA ASN A 1050 9.68 -11.99 -15.53
C ASN A 1050 10.04 -10.50 -15.42
N CYS A 1051 9.98 -9.95 -14.20
CA CYS A 1051 10.71 -8.76 -13.79
C CYS A 1051 11.95 -9.10 -12.93
N TRP A 1052 12.12 -10.39 -12.59
CA TRP A 1052 13.26 -10.90 -11.84
C TRP A 1052 14.49 -11.01 -12.73
N ARG A 1053 15.54 -10.34 -12.26
CA ARG A 1053 16.83 -10.97 -12.01
C ARG A 1053 17.15 -10.86 -10.53
#